data_AF-A0A449B160-F1
#
_entry.id   AF-A0A449B160-F1
#
_cell.length_a   1.000
_cell.length_b   1.000
_cell.length_c   1.000
_cell.angle_alpha   90.00
_cell.angle_beta   90.00
_cell.angle_gamma   90.00
#
_symmetry.space_group_name_H-M   'P 1'
#
loop_
_entity.id
_entity.type
_entity.pdbx_description
1 polymer ?
#
loop_
_entity_poly.entity_id
_entity_poly.type
_entity_poly.pdbx_seq_one_letter_code
_entity_poly.pdbx_strand_id
1 'polypeptide(L)'
;MKKTKIFKKFILPTSVLSGLSTTFILASCQSNVQVTSADVEKFIQNNYSIGLNAQAKSAFDVTENDLQVTNSTKEKNLSFKVTLLNNIQSLAHGGVNGMTFQQILTKMLAGEVLVKVDATFKNYQNNVTFSQYQFVPGALSYENALTKISDTLPMEEPKLNVSILPLTKNLSNLNHNLVQTKYDFSSVNLKVDDHTKWIIEENNILTGVVKLQLVRYFSENSKDYLFKKLNKQITLHLEKYLPDLDLLLNSPNWKTSLNVDLSKINRFKDTDLSTLNPSQLTLEEFKSALSLNDLINVQTNEIVQLPDFYKKTAITNVEFVNVNDLNGTIEAQVKLNLPFLENSLYVSKEGVVKYVPQTLTAKIVAGGFKNNITKEQKPTKPTSIFKDSKNVTNEISSSNMLDMMQDKLNLTSSSKFFIFPKDVDVTQIKTRDFLQNNYIGQYVNFNKQNLKNLLKNQFPNANNLIKNLDFEIRYHDIHQNIDNPNQIILPIDVKHYVNPEKFLYEYRTINFVIDNLGSNTFIPKFIKLTKDLDNLMELIKQNKVVIESSNSLQVASVLQDYSLEELSVEQLNKLFKVKISSAVADAINKLWDDNHIVAKIFVDKVNFDGPLNNTKLSIRVALSDNSDEVDKLIKAAQKEKPDFVPTKTQLLKSLNNFSQINLGKNFNVNFNYQNTPLETFLRNAQLASLVQVNIKNATVANYNFEKMKIDDFTFYKPIQLQALQLVGFKVVNAKNVDFTFKAIDSVNQKEYTFIKHFGLGRYANVFEKSFTESNENTFNFITGPLTKENLSRVNASIFNLYGTDILSGGYDELRGFYADSPVYPYQIHLGEDYLAPKKTPIIAPYDGEILGIVYHRNADKTKDTAEGIGTTLQMRVKVEDLHLTPKDKELYFKDSEYAYIGIIHLDQEFTFKNQALGISSAELQQSKGKNTTIDTYATVLDHETNQQVPITPEHPLKVKKGQIIAYVGDTHENGGWMTHAHFALVASGTKSWNANGFWKTKSDYYGARLKSYNPADPAKHNWGGIRVNGVFFSQSDFSRQANPVSPKIDKKTGKLVQPKANGVGNYSFPILPITDREMIWGLRNPNILFKVRTKETYTFDINALFKLQQQNK
;
A
#
# COMPACT_ATOMS: atom_id res chain seq x y z
N MET A 1 -82.03 32.67 -36.00
CA MET A 1 -82.08 33.98 -36.68
C MET A 1 -81.17 34.98 -35.97
N LYS A 2 -80.67 35.97 -36.72
CA LYS A 2 -79.80 37.12 -36.38
C LYS A 2 -79.93 37.72 -34.96
N LYS A 3 -78.78 38.25 -34.49
CA LYS A 3 -78.51 39.42 -33.61
C LYS A 3 -79.31 39.45 -32.27
N THR A 4 -78.74 39.73 -31.10
CA THR A 4 -77.85 40.84 -30.71
C THR A 4 -77.41 40.65 -29.25
N LYS A 5 -76.19 41.12 -28.89
CA LYS A 5 -75.73 41.67 -27.59
C LYS A 5 -76.24 41.07 -26.26
N ILE A 6 -75.29 40.66 -25.41
CA ILE A 6 -75.08 41.21 -24.05
C ILE A 6 -73.59 41.07 -23.70
N PHE A 7 -73.01 42.19 -23.27
CA PHE A 7 -71.70 42.32 -22.64
C PHE A 7 -71.93 42.31 -21.12
N LYS A 8 -71.16 41.52 -20.37
CA LYS A 8 -70.79 41.83 -18.98
C LYS A 8 -69.59 40.98 -18.55
N LYS A 9 -68.54 41.69 -18.14
CA LYS A 9 -67.45 41.30 -17.23
C LYS A 9 -67.02 39.82 -17.24
N PHE A 10 -65.96 39.52 -17.99
CA PHE A 10 -64.98 38.53 -17.58
C PHE A 10 -63.74 39.25 -17.06
N ILE A 11 -63.61 39.28 -15.73
CA ILE A 11 -62.30 39.40 -15.08
C ILE A 11 -61.68 38.01 -15.27
N LEU A 12 -60.71 37.91 -16.18
CA LEU A 12 -59.92 36.70 -16.29
C LEU A 12 -59.00 36.62 -15.06
N PRO A 13 -58.89 35.45 -14.41
CA PRO A 13 -57.94 35.25 -13.32
C PRO A 13 -56.52 35.48 -13.85
N THR A 14 -55.65 36.07 -13.04
CA THR A 14 -54.20 36.23 -13.31
C THR A 14 -53.49 34.90 -13.64
N SER A 15 -54.12 33.76 -13.38
CA SER A 15 -53.63 32.41 -13.72
C SER A 15 -53.96 31.93 -15.14
N VAL A 16 -54.64 32.72 -15.99
CA VAL A 16 -54.95 32.34 -17.39
C VAL A 16 -54.10 33.12 -18.41
N LEU A 17 -53.30 34.09 -17.97
CA LEU A 17 -52.27 34.75 -18.79
C LEU A 17 -50.90 34.05 -18.73
N SER A 18 -50.72 33.04 -17.88
CA SER A 18 -49.45 32.29 -17.74
C SER A 18 -49.19 31.27 -18.87
N GLY A 19 -50.00 31.29 -19.94
CA GLY A 19 -49.88 30.39 -21.09
C GLY A 19 -49.65 31.09 -22.44
N LEU A 20 -49.79 32.41 -22.53
CA LEU A 20 -49.24 33.13 -23.68
C LEU A 20 -47.74 33.17 -23.46
N SER A 21 -46.96 32.58 -24.38
CA SER A 21 -45.51 32.54 -24.22
C SER A 21 -45.01 33.96 -23.99
N THR A 22 -44.11 34.14 -23.03
CA THR A 22 -43.38 35.39 -22.77
C THR A 22 -42.84 36.00 -24.07
N THR A 23 -42.61 35.18 -25.09
CA THR A 23 -42.32 35.51 -26.49
C THR A 23 -43.35 36.45 -27.15
N PHE A 24 -44.66 36.29 -26.94
CA PHE A 24 -45.71 37.13 -27.55
C PHE A 24 -45.88 38.49 -26.85
N ILE A 25 -45.64 38.53 -25.54
CA ILE A 25 -45.71 39.77 -24.73
C ILE A 25 -44.48 40.65 -25.02
N LEU A 26 -43.30 40.04 -25.14
CA LEU A 26 -42.06 40.74 -25.50
C LEU A 26 -42.06 41.26 -26.95
N ALA A 27 -42.69 40.53 -27.88
CA ALA A 27 -42.74 40.91 -29.30
C ALA A 27 -43.77 42.00 -29.62
N SER A 28 -44.90 42.05 -28.91
CA SER A 28 -46.02 42.95 -29.26
C SER A 28 -45.95 44.37 -28.68
N CYS A 29 -45.08 44.65 -27.69
CA CYS A 29 -44.84 45.97 -27.09
C CYS A 29 -46.10 46.83 -26.80
N GLN A 30 -47.26 46.22 -26.50
CA GLN A 30 -48.54 46.95 -26.33
C GLN A 30 -49.25 46.72 -24.98
N SER A 31 -48.63 46.05 -24.00
CA SER A 31 -49.27 45.81 -22.69
C SER A 31 -48.45 46.36 -21.53
N ASN A 32 -49.12 46.96 -20.53
CA ASN A 32 -48.54 47.49 -19.27
C ASN A 32 -48.00 46.38 -18.33
N VAL A 33 -47.63 45.20 -18.85
CA VAL A 33 -47.13 44.08 -18.05
C VAL A 33 -45.63 44.28 -17.79
N GLN A 34 -45.22 44.25 -16.52
CA GLN A 34 -43.80 44.31 -16.15
C GLN A 34 -43.10 43.04 -16.64
N VAL A 35 -42.18 43.20 -17.58
CA VAL A 35 -41.26 42.17 -18.04
C VAL A 35 -40.12 42.05 -17.04
N THR A 36 -39.89 40.84 -16.49
CA THR A 36 -38.77 40.61 -15.57
C THR A 36 -37.50 40.25 -16.35
N SER A 37 -36.32 40.50 -15.76
CA SER A 37 -35.03 40.14 -16.37
C SER A 37 -34.91 38.64 -16.66
N ALA A 38 -35.53 37.79 -15.83
CA ALA A 38 -35.56 36.34 -16.01
C ALA A 38 -36.38 35.92 -17.25
N ASP A 39 -37.46 36.63 -17.55
CA ASP A 39 -38.29 36.37 -18.74
C ASP A 39 -37.54 36.72 -20.02
N VAL A 40 -36.76 37.80 -20.00
CA VAL A 40 -35.90 38.22 -21.12
C VAL A 40 -34.76 37.23 -21.32
N GLU A 41 -34.10 36.78 -20.24
CA GLU A 41 -33.05 35.77 -20.30
C GLU A 41 -33.54 34.46 -20.92
N LYS A 42 -34.72 33.99 -20.49
CA LYS A 42 -35.35 32.78 -21.07
C LYS A 42 -35.74 32.98 -22.54
N PHE A 43 -36.12 34.20 -22.93
CA PHE A 43 -36.42 34.52 -24.33
C PHE A 43 -35.15 34.50 -25.19
N ILE A 44 -34.05 35.11 -24.73
CA ILE A 44 -32.75 35.13 -25.44
C ILE A 44 -32.24 33.70 -25.62
N GLN A 45 -32.20 32.90 -24.55
CA GLN A 45 -31.71 31.52 -24.60
C GLN A 45 -32.46 30.61 -25.60
N ASN A 46 -33.76 30.84 -25.79
CA ASN A 46 -34.58 29.98 -26.66
C ASN A 46 -34.59 30.42 -28.13
N ASN A 47 -34.29 31.68 -28.42
CA ASN A 47 -34.47 32.25 -29.77
C ASN A 47 -33.16 32.80 -30.39
N TYR A 48 -32.07 32.72 -29.65
CA TYR A 48 -30.78 33.26 -30.07
C TYR A 48 -29.67 32.25 -29.79
N SER A 49 -28.83 31.98 -30.79
CA SER A 49 -27.62 31.19 -30.61
C SER A 49 -26.42 31.94 -31.15
N ILE A 50 -25.32 31.90 -30.40
CA ILE A 50 -24.04 32.50 -30.78
C ILE A 50 -23.05 31.35 -30.94
N GLY A 51 -22.55 31.18 -32.15
CA GLY A 51 -21.47 30.26 -32.49
C GLY A 51 -20.16 31.01 -32.73
N LEU A 52 -19.06 30.28 -32.69
CA LEU A 52 -17.73 30.78 -33.08
C LEU A 52 -17.29 30.07 -34.36
N ASN A 53 -16.88 30.83 -35.38
CA ASN A 53 -16.32 30.29 -36.62
C ASN A 53 -14.78 30.22 -36.60
N ALA A 54 -14.13 30.47 -35.47
CA ALA A 54 -12.67 30.51 -35.34
C ALA A 54 -12.16 29.44 -34.35
N GLN A 55 -11.87 28.23 -34.83
CA GLN A 55 -11.42 27.11 -33.99
C GLN A 55 -9.94 27.21 -33.53
N ALA A 56 -9.13 28.07 -34.15
CA ALA A 56 -7.68 28.16 -33.92
C ALA A 56 -7.21 29.45 -33.22
N LYS A 57 -8.13 30.33 -32.81
CA LYS A 57 -7.80 31.57 -32.07
C LYS A 57 -7.89 31.33 -30.57
N SER A 58 -7.18 32.12 -29.75
CA SER A 58 -7.44 32.16 -28.31
C SER A 58 -8.70 32.97 -28.01
N ALA A 59 -9.31 32.79 -26.85
CA ALA A 59 -10.48 33.58 -26.43
C ALA A 59 -10.19 35.10 -26.40
N PHE A 60 -8.91 35.49 -26.33
CA PHE A 60 -8.46 36.89 -26.32
C PHE A 60 -8.14 37.44 -27.72
N ASP A 61 -8.11 36.59 -28.75
CA ASP A 61 -7.83 36.94 -30.15
C ASP A 61 -9.06 36.87 -31.04
N VAL A 62 -10.16 36.32 -30.52
CA VAL A 62 -11.46 36.41 -31.18
C VAL A 62 -11.81 37.88 -31.37
N THR A 63 -12.41 38.19 -32.51
CA THR A 63 -12.97 39.49 -32.87
C THR A 63 -14.48 39.36 -33.06
N GLU A 64 -15.22 40.47 -33.08
CA GLU A 64 -16.68 40.40 -33.30
C GLU A 64 -17.06 39.72 -34.62
N ASN A 65 -16.19 39.79 -35.65
CA ASN A 65 -16.39 39.12 -36.94
C ASN A 65 -16.28 37.59 -36.88
N ASP A 66 -15.70 37.04 -35.82
CA ASP A 66 -15.57 35.59 -35.62
C ASP A 66 -16.82 34.98 -34.96
N LEU A 67 -17.76 35.82 -34.49
CA LEU A 67 -19.01 35.42 -33.88
C LEU A 67 -20.08 35.26 -34.97
N GLN A 68 -20.68 34.07 -35.04
CA GLN A 68 -21.85 33.84 -35.85
C GLN A 68 -23.10 33.89 -34.98
N VAL A 69 -23.87 34.94 -35.17
CA VAL A 69 -25.14 35.14 -34.51
C VAL A 69 -26.27 34.57 -35.36
N THR A 70 -27.08 33.68 -34.79
CA THR A 70 -28.32 33.23 -35.41
C THR A 70 -29.50 33.71 -34.58
N ASN A 71 -30.30 34.62 -35.15
CA ASN A 71 -31.56 35.08 -34.57
C ASN A 71 -32.72 34.37 -35.29
N SER A 72 -33.47 33.52 -34.59
CA SER A 72 -34.61 32.81 -35.17
C SER A 72 -35.92 33.62 -35.11
N THR A 73 -35.90 34.82 -34.51
CA THR A 73 -37.08 35.69 -34.42
C THR A 73 -37.30 36.50 -35.70
N LYS A 74 -38.56 36.68 -36.11
CA LYS A 74 -38.96 37.56 -37.22
C LYS A 74 -39.42 38.95 -36.74
N GLU A 75 -39.17 39.29 -35.48
CA GLU A 75 -39.72 40.49 -34.84
C GLU A 75 -38.94 41.75 -35.25
N LYS A 76 -39.62 42.74 -35.83
CA LYS A 76 -38.96 43.95 -36.39
C LYS A 76 -38.61 44.99 -35.33
N ASN A 77 -39.27 44.93 -34.17
CA ASN A 77 -39.09 45.90 -33.08
C ASN A 77 -38.03 45.46 -32.05
N LEU A 78 -37.36 44.33 -32.29
CA LEU A 78 -36.31 43.81 -31.43
C LEU A 78 -34.98 43.83 -32.18
N SER A 79 -33.99 44.52 -31.62
CA SER A 79 -32.61 44.52 -32.13
C SER A 79 -31.66 43.97 -31.09
N PHE A 80 -30.73 43.12 -31.52
CA PHE A 80 -29.67 42.60 -30.67
C PHE A 80 -28.34 43.21 -31.07
N LYS A 81 -27.51 43.51 -30.07
CA LYS A 81 -26.11 43.85 -30.24
C LYS A 81 -25.28 42.88 -29.41
N VAL A 82 -24.42 42.12 -30.07
CA VAL A 82 -23.42 41.29 -29.37
C VAL A 82 -22.13 42.10 -29.30
N THR A 83 -21.55 42.17 -28.11
CA THR A 83 -20.27 42.83 -27.85
C THR A 83 -19.33 41.83 -27.26
N LEU A 84 -18.17 41.68 -27.90
CA LEU A 84 -17.14 40.78 -27.45
C LEU A 84 -16.38 41.36 -26.25
N LEU A 85 -16.19 40.56 -25.20
CA LEU A 85 -15.48 40.98 -23.99
C LEU A 85 -14.19 40.18 -23.84
N ASN A 86 -13.22 40.51 -24.69
CA ASN A 86 -11.89 39.89 -24.71
C ASN A 86 -10.80 40.74 -24.05
N ASN A 87 -11.14 41.92 -23.51
CA ASN A 87 -10.18 42.79 -22.81
C ASN A 87 -10.20 42.52 -21.29
N ILE A 88 -9.13 41.90 -20.80
CA ILE A 88 -8.93 41.48 -19.42
C ILE A 88 -9.03 42.64 -18.41
N GLN A 89 -8.54 43.84 -18.75
CA GLN A 89 -8.57 44.98 -17.84
C GLN A 89 -10.00 45.45 -17.54
N SER A 90 -10.89 45.36 -18.53
CA SER A 90 -12.31 45.69 -18.38
C SER A 90 -13.08 44.68 -17.52
N LEU A 91 -12.61 43.42 -17.46
CA LEU A 91 -13.24 42.33 -16.71
C LEU A 91 -12.83 42.32 -15.23
N ALA A 92 -11.69 42.93 -14.87
CA ALA A 92 -11.20 42.97 -13.50
C ALA A 92 -12.06 43.85 -12.56
N HIS A 93 -12.89 44.74 -13.11
CA HIS A 93 -13.59 45.78 -12.33
C HIS A 93 -15.09 45.54 -12.14
N GLY A 94 -15.66 44.46 -12.69
CA GLY A 94 -17.10 44.18 -12.56
C GLY A 94 -17.39 42.70 -12.77
N GLY A 95 -17.61 41.97 -11.66
CA GLY A 95 -17.96 40.55 -11.71
C GLY A 95 -19.16 40.29 -12.63
N VAL A 96 -19.03 39.32 -13.53
CA VAL A 96 -20.03 39.00 -14.55
C VAL A 96 -20.88 37.83 -14.06
N ASN A 97 -22.20 38.01 -13.96
CA ASN A 97 -23.14 36.99 -13.47
C ASN A 97 -22.73 36.37 -12.10
N GLY A 98 -22.13 37.17 -11.21
CA GLY A 98 -21.65 36.71 -9.90
C GLY A 98 -20.37 35.88 -9.90
N MET A 99 -19.73 35.67 -11.07
CA MET A 99 -18.43 35.02 -11.15
C MET A 99 -17.31 35.99 -10.77
N THR A 100 -16.34 35.48 -10.01
CA THR A 100 -15.09 36.20 -9.73
C THR A 100 -14.25 36.34 -11.00
N PHE A 101 -13.38 37.36 -11.03
CA PHE A 101 -12.44 37.56 -12.14
C PHE A 101 -11.61 36.30 -12.43
N GLN A 102 -11.18 35.58 -11.39
CA GLN A 102 -10.41 34.34 -11.53
C GLN A 102 -11.22 33.22 -12.21
N GLN A 103 -12.52 33.10 -11.90
CA GLN A 103 -13.40 32.11 -12.52
C GLN A 103 -13.68 32.44 -14.00
N ILE A 104 -13.85 33.73 -14.32
CA ILE A 104 -13.98 34.21 -15.71
C ILE A 104 -12.70 33.91 -16.49
N LEU A 105 -11.54 34.25 -15.91
CA LEU A 105 -10.24 34.02 -16.52
C LEU A 105 -9.97 32.53 -16.77
N THR A 106 -10.33 31.66 -15.80
CA THR A 106 -10.17 30.20 -15.95
C THR A 106 -10.99 29.65 -17.11
N LYS A 107 -12.23 30.13 -17.29
CA LYS A 107 -13.08 29.74 -18.42
C LYS A 107 -12.55 30.25 -19.76
N MET A 108 -12.04 31.49 -19.79
CA MET A 108 -11.43 32.05 -21.00
C MET A 108 -10.13 31.34 -21.38
N LEU A 109 -9.33 30.95 -20.39
CA LEU A 109 -8.16 30.10 -20.59
C LEU A 109 -8.53 28.72 -21.12
N ALA A 110 -9.67 28.16 -20.70
CA ALA A 110 -10.20 26.91 -21.23
C ALA A 110 -10.76 27.04 -22.67
N GLY A 111 -10.68 28.22 -23.29
CA GLY A 111 -11.09 28.46 -24.67
C GLY A 111 -12.55 28.90 -24.84
N GLU A 112 -13.21 29.29 -23.75
CA GLU A 112 -14.55 29.91 -23.80
C GLU A 112 -14.44 31.43 -24.01
N VAL A 113 -15.21 31.97 -24.95
CA VAL A 113 -15.23 33.41 -25.24
C VAL A 113 -16.37 34.08 -24.50
N LEU A 114 -16.10 35.11 -23.71
CA LEU A 114 -17.14 35.88 -23.04
C LEU A 114 -17.72 36.95 -23.97
N VAL A 115 -19.03 36.94 -24.15
CA VAL A 115 -19.77 37.96 -24.92
C VAL A 115 -20.88 38.57 -24.08
N LYS A 116 -21.17 39.85 -24.33
CA LYS A 116 -22.34 40.57 -23.82
C LYS A 116 -23.36 40.69 -24.93
N VAL A 117 -24.61 40.31 -24.67
CA VAL A 117 -25.73 40.41 -25.59
C VAL A 117 -26.68 41.47 -25.07
N ASP A 118 -26.79 42.57 -25.79
CA ASP A 118 -27.72 43.67 -25.54
C ASP A 118 -28.96 43.51 -26.41
N ALA A 119 -30.07 43.06 -25.83
CA ALA A 119 -31.38 42.95 -26.47
C ALA A 119 -32.17 44.24 -26.26
N THR A 120 -32.43 44.99 -27.33
CA THR A 120 -33.16 46.27 -27.29
C THR A 120 -34.53 46.14 -27.94
N PHE A 121 -35.57 46.37 -27.14
CA PHE A 121 -36.95 46.42 -27.58
C PHE A 121 -37.33 47.87 -27.86
N LYS A 122 -37.73 48.17 -29.09
CA LYS A 122 -38.26 49.49 -29.48
C LYS A 122 -39.77 49.51 -29.28
N ASN A 123 -40.23 50.26 -28.29
CA ASN A 123 -41.64 50.65 -28.19
C ASN A 123 -41.82 52.06 -28.79
N TYR A 124 -43.04 52.45 -29.16
CA TYR A 124 -43.42 53.74 -29.73
C TYR A 124 -42.98 54.98 -28.92
N GLN A 125 -42.52 54.82 -27.67
CA GLN A 125 -42.10 55.93 -26.81
C GLN A 125 -40.71 55.79 -26.17
N ASN A 126 -40.12 54.58 -26.07
CA ASN A 126 -38.80 54.38 -25.45
C ASN A 126 -38.13 53.08 -25.94
N ASN A 127 -36.80 53.05 -25.93
CA ASN A 127 -36.00 51.84 -26.13
C ASN A 127 -35.64 51.25 -24.77
N VAL A 128 -35.93 49.96 -24.54
CA VAL A 128 -35.50 49.25 -23.34
C VAL A 128 -34.47 48.20 -23.74
N THR A 129 -33.26 48.32 -23.18
CA THR A 129 -32.14 47.41 -23.46
C THR A 129 -31.85 46.52 -22.25
N PHE A 130 -31.76 45.22 -22.48
CA PHE A 130 -31.35 44.22 -21.49
C PHE A 130 -30.02 43.59 -21.88
N SER A 131 -29.10 43.53 -20.93
CA SER A 131 -27.76 42.98 -21.11
C SER A 131 -27.66 41.60 -20.47
N GLN A 132 -27.20 40.60 -21.22
CA GLN A 132 -26.87 39.28 -20.69
C GLN A 132 -25.46 38.89 -21.10
N TYR A 133 -24.73 38.23 -20.21
CA TYR A 133 -23.38 37.74 -20.48
C TYR A 133 -23.39 36.22 -20.67
N GLN A 134 -22.71 35.76 -21.72
CA GLN A 134 -22.67 34.34 -22.08
C GLN A 134 -21.25 33.93 -22.48
N PHE A 135 -20.87 32.72 -22.10
CA PHE A 135 -19.65 32.07 -22.58
C PHE A 135 -19.96 31.22 -23.82
N VAL A 136 -19.20 31.43 -24.89
CA VAL A 136 -19.30 30.70 -26.14
C VAL A 136 -18.07 29.79 -26.27
N PRO A 137 -18.22 28.45 -26.23
CA PRO A 137 -17.09 27.53 -26.35
C PRO A 137 -16.57 27.48 -27.80
N GLY A 138 -15.24 27.49 -28.01
CA GLY A 138 -14.70 27.20 -29.34
C GLY A 138 -13.32 27.76 -29.72
N ALA A 139 -12.60 28.47 -28.84
CA ALA A 139 -11.33 29.14 -29.17
C ALA A 139 -10.15 28.41 -28.51
N LEU A 140 -9.62 27.35 -29.13
CA LEU A 140 -8.59 26.48 -28.54
C LEU A 140 -7.15 26.89 -28.92
N SER A 141 -6.64 27.91 -28.26
CA SER A 141 -5.19 28.11 -28.12
C SER A 141 -4.84 28.65 -26.74
N TYR A 142 -4.55 27.74 -25.81
CA TYR A 142 -4.16 28.05 -24.42
C TYR A 142 -2.84 28.84 -24.36
N GLU A 143 -1.89 28.57 -25.27
CA GLU A 143 -0.59 29.23 -25.26
C GLU A 143 -0.68 30.71 -25.66
N ASN A 144 -1.45 31.05 -26.71
CA ASN A 144 -1.64 32.45 -27.11
C ASN A 144 -2.39 33.27 -26.06
N ALA A 145 -3.32 32.62 -25.32
CA ALA A 145 -4.04 33.25 -24.22
C ALA A 145 -3.10 33.68 -23.08
N LEU A 146 -2.17 32.80 -22.71
CA LEU A 146 -1.20 33.06 -21.63
C LEU A 146 -0.24 34.20 -21.97
N THR A 147 0.23 34.31 -23.22
CA THR A 147 1.09 35.41 -23.69
C THR A 147 0.44 36.78 -23.42
N LYS A 148 -0.83 36.97 -23.77
CA LYS A 148 -1.54 38.27 -23.57
C LYS A 148 -1.80 38.61 -22.10
N ILE A 149 -2.17 37.62 -21.29
CA ILE A 149 -2.43 37.82 -19.85
C ILE A 149 -1.15 38.27 -19.13
N SER A 150 -0.01 37.72 -19.54
CA SER A 150 1.28 37.97 -18.91
C SER A 150 1.79 39.41 -19.02
N ASP A 151 1.36 40.14 -20.04
CA ASP A 151 1.73 41.54 -20.28
C ASP A 151 0.86 42.54 -19.51
N THR A 152 -0.27 42.12 -18.94
CA THR A 152 -1.29 43.03 -18.39
C THR A 152 -1.52 42.91 -16.88
N LEU A 153 -1.12 41.81 -16.23
CA LEU A 153 -1.28 41.64 -14.78
C LEU A 153 0.08 41.67 -14.05
N PRO A 154 0.20 42.36 -12.89
CA PRO A 154 1.39 42.27 -12.05
C PRO A 154 1.55 40.84 -11.55
N MET A 155 2.66 40.19 -11.90
CA MET A 155 2.90 38.79 -11.55
C MET A 155 3.32 38.67 -10.08
N GLU A 156 2.67 37.77 -9.35
CA GLU A 156 3.19 37.27 -8.06
C GLU A 156 4.44 36.41 -8.28
N GLU A 157 5.35 36.42 -7.31
CA GLU A 157 6.58 35.60 -7.36
C GLU A 157 6.20 34.12 -7.48
N PRO A 158 6.57 33.43 -8.57
CA PRO A 158 6.22 32.03 -8.73
C PRO A 158 6.98 31.20 -7.69
N LYS A 159 6.28 30.32 -6.98
CA LYS A 159 6.91 29.25 -6.18
C LYS A 159 7.46 28.21 -7.14
N LEU A 160 8.76 28.29 -7.42
CA LEU A 160 9.43 27.48 -8.44
C LEU A 160 10.04 26.21 -7.85
N ASN A 161 9.86 25.08 -8.54
CA ASN A 161 10.52 23.82 -8.24
C ASN A 161 11.93 23.81 -8.83
N VAL A 162 12.94 23.72 -7.97
CA VAL A 162 14.36 23.64 -8.35
C VAL A 162 14.63 22.28 -8.98
N SER A 163 15.21 22.26 -10.18
CA SER A 163 15.62 21.02 -10.86
C SER A 163 17.14 20.87 -10.80
N ILE A 164 17.59 19.73 -10.27
CA ILE A 164 19.01 19.42 -10.10
C ILE A 164 19.44 18.55 -11.28
N LEU A 165 20.26 19.09 -12.19
CA LEU A 165 20.76 18.35 -13.34
C LEU A 165 22.21 17.92 -13.10
N PRO A 166 22.52 16.61 -13.10
CA PRO A 166 23.89 16.14 -13.16
C PRO A 166 24.42 16.32 -14.59
N LEU A 167 25.45 17.15 -14.80
CA LEU A 167 26.06 17.36 -16.11
C LEU A 167 26.99 16.20 -16.46
N THR A 168 26.43 15.03 -16.79
CA THR A 168 27.24 13.85 -17.15
C THR A 168 27.11 13.42 -18.61
N LYS A 169 26.35 14.12 -19.47
CA LYS A 169 26.07 13.59 -20.82
C LYS A 169 26.15 14.49 -22.06
N ASN A 170 26.46 15.79 -22.00
CA ASN A 170 26.50 16.62 -23.22
C ASN A 170 27.59 17.71 -23.22
N LEU A 171 28.82 17.38 -22.82
CA LEU A 171 29.97 18.29 -22.94
C LEU A 171 30.90 17.96 -24.13
N SER A 172 30.67 16.87 -24.87
CA SER A 172 31.54 16.44 -25.97
C SER A 172 31.62 17.41 -27.16
N ASN A 173 30.71 18.39 -27.25
CA ASN A 173 30.64 19.32 -28.38
C ASN A 173 31.07 20.76 -28.02
N LEU A 174 31.51 21.01 -26.77
CA LEU A 174 32.13 22.28 -26.41
C LEU A 174 33.64 22.13 -26.58
N ASN A 175 34.19 22.86 -27.56
CA ASN A 175 35.62 22.85 -27.87
C ASN A 175 36.41 23.26 -26.63
N HIS A 176 37.03 22.29 -25.95
CA HIS A 176 37.78 22.53 -24.73
C HIS A 176 39.17 23.07 -25.05
N ASN A 177 39.44 24.31 -24.66
CA ASN A 177 40.80 24.83 -24.50
C ASN A 177 41.04 25.06 -23.00
N LEU A 178 41.88 24.22 -22.39
CA LEU A 178 42.18 24.20 -20.95
C LEU A 178 42.93 25.46 -20.45
N VAL A 179 43.16 26.46 -21.30
CA VAL A 179 43.89 27.70 -20.94
C VAL A 179 42.98 28.90 -20.64
N GLN A 180 41.68 28.87 -21.00
CA GLN A 180 40.77 29.95 -20.63
C GLN A 180 39.96 29.61 -19.38
N THR A 181 40.34 30.22 -18.27
CA THR A 181 39.77 30.08 -16.92
C THR A 181 38.40 30.74 -16.73
N LYS A 182 37.62 30.93 -17.80
CA LYS A 182 36.23 31.38 -17.74
C LYS A 182 35.37 30.51 -18.64
N TYR A 183 34.47 29.74 -18.03
CA TYR A 183 33.29 29.28 -18.76
C TYR A 183 32.34 30.47 -18.87
N ASP A 184 32.19 30.99 -20.08
CA ASP A 184 31.12 31.95 -20.35
C ASP A 184 29.79 31.19 -20.49
N PHE A 185 29.09 31.00 -19.37
CA PHE A 185 27.76 30.41 -19.39
C PHE A 185 26.72 31.33 -20.03
N SER A 186 27.06 32.59 -20.37
CA SER A 186 26.14 33.46 -21.11
C SER A 186 25.86 32.92 -22.53
N SER A 187 26.72 32.04 -23.06
CA SER A 187 26.51 31.35 -24.34
C SER A 187 25.76 30.02 -24.23
N VAL A 188 25.48 29.51 -23.03
CA VAL A 188 24.67 28.28 -22.85
C VAL A 188 23.19 28.63 -22.98
N ASN A 189 22.75 28.80 -24.22
CA ASN A 189 21.34 28.95 -24.57
C ASN A 189 20.64 27.58 -24.47
N LEU A 190 20.35 27.12 -23.26
CA LEU A 190 19.38 26.05 -23.06
C LEU A 190 17.98 26.66 -23.27
N LYS A 191 17.56 26.82 -24.53
CA LYS A 191 16.16 27.10 -24.85
C LYS A 191 15.40 25.80 -24.81
N VAL A 192 14.39 25.70 -23.94
CA VAL A 192 13.40 24.60 -24.03
C VAL A 192 12.35 24.96 -25.09
N ASP A 193 11.96 26.24 -25.13
CA ASP A 193 11.18 26.89 -26.19
C ASP A 193 11.54 28.40 -26.21
N ASP A 194 10.87 29.20 -27.05
CA ASP A 194 11.14 30.65 -27.18
C ASP A 194 10.76 31.49 -25.94
N HIS A 195 10.03 30.90 -24.99
CA HIS A 195 9.45 31.54 -23.81
C HIS A 195 10.01 30.95 -22.51
N THR A 196 11.05 30.12 -22.58
CA THR A 196 11.61 29.46 -21.40
C THR A 196 13.13 29.50 -21.42
N LYS A 197 13.71 30.12 -20.37
CA LYS A 197 15.16 30.13 -20.14
C LYS A 197 15.50 29.46 -18.82
N TRP A 198 16.64 28.77 -18.81
CA TRP A 198 17.26 28.32 -17.58
C TRP A 198 18.14 29.42 -17.00
N ILE A 199 18.01 29.66 -15.70
CA ILE A 199 18.88 30.54 -14.94
C ILE A 199 19.72 29.66 -14.00
N ILE A 200 21.02 29.94 -13.90
CA ILE A 200 21.92 29.21 -13.02
C ILE A 200 21.77 29.77 -11.60
N GLU A 201 21.24 28.96 -10.70
CA GLU A 201 21.04 29.34 -9.30
C GLU A 201 22.26 28.97 -8.45
N GLU A 202 22.86 27.81 -8.70
CA GLU A 202 24.01 27.30 -7.97
C GLU A 202 24.90 26.48 -8.93
N ASN A 203 26.21 26.75 -8.92
CA ASN A 203 27.16 26.02 -9.74
C ASN A 203 28.18 25.32 -8.83
N ASN A 204 27.98 24.02 -8.59
CA ASN A 204 28.88 23.22 -7.78
C ASN A 204 29.85 22.45 -8.68
N ILE A 205 31.03 23.03 -8.84
CA ILE A 205 32.06 22.55 -9.75
C ILE A 205 32.72 21.24 -9.29
N LEU A 206 32.52 20.86 -8.02
CA LEU A 206 33.07 19.64 -7.42
C LEU A 206 32.20 18.41 -7.68
N THR A 207 30.89 18.60 -7.84
CA THR A 207 29.94 17.50 -8.09
C THR A 207 29.50 17.43 -9.55
N GLY A 208 29.85 18.43 -10.37
CA GLY A 208 29.33 18.57 -11.73
C GLY A 208 27.82 18.89 -11.75
N VAL A 209 27.26 19.29 -10.61
CA VAL A 209 25.84 19.60 -10.47
C VAL A 209 25.65 21.09 -10.63
N VAL A 210 24.91 21.46 -11.67
CA VAL A 210 24.41 22.82 -11.84
C VAL A 210 22.94 22.79 -11.47
N LYS A 211 22.58 23.55 -10.43
CA LYS A 211 21.18 23.85 -10.16
C LYS A 211 20.72 24.88 -11.16
N LEU A 212 19.86 24.43 -12.05
CA LEU A 212 19.21 25.27 -13.04
C LEU A 212 17.77 25.49 -12.60
N GLN A 213 17.37 26.75 -12.60
CA GLN A 213 15.98 27.14 -12.38
C GLN A 213 15.35 27.41 -13.74
N LEU A 214 14.34 26.62 -14.11
CA LEU A 214 13.59 26.85 -15.33
C LEU A 214 12.66 28.04 -15.10
N VAL A 215 12.87 29.12 -15.83
CA VAL A 215 12.02 30.30 -15.76
C VAL A 215 11.30 30.45 -17.10
N ARG A 216 9.99 30.18 -17.07
CA ARG A 216 9.10 30.47 -18.19
C ARG A 216 8.64 31.91 -18.09
N TYR A 217 8.92 32.69 -19.10
CA TYR A 217 8.45 34.06 -19.27
C TYR A 217 7.56 34.09 -20.50
N PHE A 218 6.40 34.71 -20.38
CA PHE A 218 5.38 34.63 -21.42
C PHE A 218 5.43 35.85 -22.36
N SER A 219 6.33 36.81 -22.09
CA SER A 219 6.60 38.01 -22.88
C SER A 219 7.98 38.61 -22.58
N GLU A 220 8.47 39.53 -23.42
CA GLU A 220 9.73 40.26 -23.18
C GLU A 220 9.67 41.16 -21.92
N ASN A 221 8.50 41.69 -21.56
CA ASN A 221 8.34 42.47 -20.33
C ASN A 221 8.42 41.60 -19.07
N SER A 222 7.78 40.42 -19.07
CA SER A 222 7.85 39.48 -17.93
C SER A 222 9.26 38.88 -17.78
N LYS A 223 9.96 38.68 -18.91
CA LYS A 223 11.38 38.34 -18.96
C LYS A 223 12.23 39.39 -18.25
N ASP A 224 12.15 40.65 -18.65
CA ASP A 224 12.97 41.71 -18.07
C ASP A 224 12.70 41.93 -16.58
N TYR A 225 11.45 41.83 -16.14
CA TYR A 225 11.08 41.87 -14.72
C TYR A 225 11.73 40.74 -13.91
N LEU A 226 11.63 39.49 -14.39
CA LEU A 226 12.23 38.32 -13.75
C LEU A 226 13.77 38.40 -13.74
N PHE A 227 14.40 38.81 -14.84
CA PHE A 227 15.84 38.95 -14.92
C PHE A 227 16.39 40.08 -14.03
N LYS A 228 15.67 41.19 -13.88
CA LYS A 228 16.09 42.31 -13.02
C LYS A 228 16.02 41.97 -11.53
N LYS A 229 15.06 41.13 -11.12
CA LYS A 229 14.90 40.64 -9.73
C LYS A 229 15.89 39.54 -9.36
N LEU A 230 16.35 38.74 -10.33
CA LEU A 230 17.22 37.58 -10.12
C LEU A 230 18.73 37.88 -10.33
N ASN A 231 19.10 39.11 -10.67
CA ASN A 231 20.48 39.50 -10.96
C ASN A 231 21.36 39.61 -9.69
N LYS A 232 21.63 38.48 -9.03
CA LYS A 232 22.75 38.36 -8.09
C LYS A 232 23.99 38.03 -8.91
N GLN A 233 24.98 38.92 -8.95
CA GLN A 233 26.30 38.60 -9.50
C GLN A 233 26.93 37.46 -8.67
N ILE A 234 26.95 36.25 -9.24
CA ILE A 234 27.66 35.11 -8.65
C ILE A 234 29.12 35.22 -9.07
N THR A 235 30.00 35.54 -8.12
CA THR A 235 31.46 35.44 -8.31
C THR A 235 31.89 34.02 -7.96
N LEU A 236 32.46 33.30 -8.93
CA LEU A 236 32.88 31.90 -8.78
C LEU A 236 34.16 31.79 -7.93
N HIS A 237 34.12 30.99 -6.87
CA HIS A 237 35.30 30.47 -6.19
C HIS A 237 35.30 28.94 -6.32
N LEU A 238 36.35 28.40 -6.95
CA LEU A 238 36.56 26.97 -7.18
C LEU A 238 37.29 26.38 -5.97
N GLU A 239 36.62 25.54 -5.18
CA GLU A 239 37.32 24.53 -4.38
C GLU A 239 37.51 23.28 -5.24
N LYS A 240 38.72 22.72 -5.23
CA LYS A 240 39.07 21.42 -5.83
C LYS A 240 39.20 20.40 -4.69
N TYR A 241 38.50 19.28 -4.80
CA TYR A 241 38.88 18.05 -4.10
C TYR A 241 40.13 17.53 -4.81
N LEU A 242 41.29 17.60 -4.14
CA LEU A 242 42.44 16.79 -4.52
C LEU A 242 42.24 15.39 -3.95
N PRO A 243 42.39 14.30 -4.74
CA PRO A 243 42.49 12.97 -4.17
C PRO A 243 43.75 12.89 -3.31
N ASP A 244 43.63 12.34 -2.11
CA ASP A 244 44.75 11.93 -1.27
C ASP A 244 45.63 10.93 -2.05
N LEU A 245 46.95 10.98 -1.85
CA LEU A 245 47.93 10.07 -2.46
C LEU A 245 47.64 8.59 -2.11
N ASP A 246 47.04 8.32 -0.95
CA ASP A 246 46.53 6.99 -0.56
C ASP A 246 45.36 6.53 -1.43
N LEU A 247 44.52 7.46 -1.91
CA LEU A 247 43.39 7.17 -2.77
C LEU A 247 43.82 6.87 -4.22
N LEU A 248 44.95 7.44 -4.65
CA LEU A 248 45.55 7.20 -5.97
C LEU A 248 46.21 5.82 -6.08
N LEU A 249 46.85 5.32 -5.01
CA LEU A 249 47.69 4.12 -5.10
C LEU A 249 47.21 2.91 -4.26
N ASN A 250 46.42 3.14 -3.20
CA ASN A 250 45.97 2.08 -2.27
C ASN A 250 44.45 1.98 -2.14
N SER A 251 43.68 2.64 -3.01
CA SER A 251 42.22 2.52 -2.99
C SER A 251 41.75 1.16 -3.53
N PRO A 252 40.85 0.44 -2.83
CA PRO A 252 40.27 -0.80 -3.34
C PRO A 252 39.39 -0.58 -4.58
N ASN A 253 39.00 0.66 -4.87
CA ASN A 253 38.08 1.00 -5.94
C ASN A 253 38.73 1.69 -7.14
N TRP A 254 39.93 2.25 -6.98
CA TRP A 254 40.63 2.98 -8.05
C TRP A 254 42.09 2.54 -8.11
N LYS A 255 42.55 2.23 -9.32
CA LYS A 255 43.92 1.81 -9.59
C LYS A 255 44.48 2.72 -10.68
N THR A 256 45.60 3.37 -10.40
CA THR A 256 46.49 3.88 -11.45
C THR A 256 47.68 2.95 -11.59
N SER A 257 48.27 2.88 -12.78
CA SER A 257 49.50 2.15 -13.04
C SER A 257 50.60 3.11 -13.46
N LEU A 258 51.85 2.79 -13.08
CA LEU A 258 52.99 3.43 -13.69
C LEU A 258 53.28 2.72 -15.01
N ASN A 259 53.49 3.50 -16.06
CA ASN A 259 53.83 3.01 -17.39
C ASN A 259 55.24 3.48 -17.79
N VAL A 260 55.98 2.62 -18.49
CA VAL A 260 57.28 2.94 -19.08
C VAL A 260 57.07 3.20 -20.57
N ASP A 261 57.11 4.47 -20.96
CA ASP A 261 56.92 4.91 -22.34
C ASP A 261 58.26 5.24 -22.99
N LEU A 262 58.80 4.26 -23.72
CA LEU A 262 60.09 4.39 -24.41
C LEU A 262 60.08 5.42 -25.55
N SER A 263 58.91 5.80 -26.06
CA SER A 263 58.80 6.81 -27.12
C SER A 263 59.35 8.18 -26.70
N LYS A 264 59.47 8.41 -25.39
CA LYS A 264 60.05 9.62 -24.78
C LYS A 264 61.59 9.64 -24.82
N ILE A 265 62.24 8.52 -25.15
CA ILE A 265 63.69 8.42 -25.25
C ILE A 265 64.06 8.29 -26.73
N ASN A 266 64.75 9.30 -27.27
CA ASN A 266 65.04 9.39 -28.70
C ASN A 266 65.69 8.13 -29.30
N ARG A 267 66.59 7.45 -28.58
CA ARG A 267 67.25 6.23 -29.07
C ARG A 267 66.41 4.96 -29.00
N PHE A 268 65.28 4.97 -28.29
CA PHE A 268 64.35 3.84 -28.15
C PHE A 268 62.97 4.12 -28.72
N LYS A 269 62.82 5.23 -29.47
CA LYS A 269 61.51 5.73 -29.92
C LYS A 269 60.69 4.69 -30.70
N ASP A 270 61.38 3.85 -31.48
CA ASP A 270 60.79 2.79 -32.30
C ASP A 270 61.13 1.38 -31.76
N THR A 271 61.57 1.27 -30.50
CA THR A 271 61.98 0.01 -29.87
C THR A 271 60.91 -0.51 -28.91
N ASP A 272 60.53 -1.77 -29.05
CA ASP A 272 59.61 -2.43 -28.12
C ASP A 272 60.34 -2.84 -26.83
N LEU A 273 59.71 -2.58 -25.68
CA LEU A 273 60.24 -2.92 -24.36
C LEU A 273 60.69 -4.39 -24.28
N SER A 274 59.96 -5.32 -24.92
CA SER A 274 60.22 -6.76 -24.93
C SER A 274 61.48 -7.19 -25.66
N THR A 275 62.10 -6.28 -26.42
CA THR A 275 63.34 -6.53 -27.15
C THR A 275 64.59 -6.04 -26.40
N LEU A 276 64.40 -5.25 -25.34
CA LEU A 276 65.46 -4.63 -24.56
C LEU A 276 65.77 -5.41 -23.29
N ASN A 277 67.06 -5.56 -22.98
CA ASN A 277 67.47 -5.94 -21.63
C ASN A 277 67.28 -4.73 -20.69
N PRO A 278 66.75 -4.93 -19.46
CA PRO A 278 66.64 -3.93 -18.41
C PRO A 278 67.86 -3.00 -18.26
N SER A 279 69.09 -3.55 -18.28
CA SER A 279 70.35 -2.81 -18.13
C SER A 279 70.66 -1.81 -19.24
N GLN A 280 69.96 -1.90 -20.37
CA GLN A 280 70.14 -0.97 -21.50
C GLN A 280 69.49 0.40 -21.25
N LEU A 281 68.56 0.49 -20.28
CA LEU A 281 67.99 1.75 -19.81
C LEU A 281 68.83 2.31 -18.67
N THR A 282 69.38 3.50 -18.85
CA THR A 282 69.97 4.24 -17.73
C THR A 282 68.88 4.72 -16.77
N LEU A 283 69.25 5.05 -15.54
CA LEU A 283 68.30 5.55 -14.53
C LEU A 283 67.56 6.81 -15.02
N GLU A 284 68.27 7.75 -15.64
CA GLU A 284 67.68 8.99 -16.15
C GLU A 284 66.73 8.75 -17.33
N GLU A 285 67.05 7.79 -18.18
CA GLU A 285 66.17 7.39 -19.28
C GLU A 285 64.92 6.67 -18.76
N PHE A 286 65.07 5.74 -17.81
CA PHE A 286 63.94 5.07 -17.18
C PHE A 286 63.04 6.07 -16.45
N LYS A 287 63.63 7.03 -15.72
CA LYS A 287 62.91 8.13 -15.07
C LYS A 287 62.15 8.98 -16.09
N SER A 288 62.76 9.29 -17.23
CA SER A 288 62.13 10.06 -18.32
C SER A 288 61.01 9.29 -19.03
N ALA A 289 61.12 7.97 -19.11
CA ALA A 289 60.09 7.09 -19.69
C ALA A 289 58.92 6.84 -18.74
N LEU A 290 59.14 6.89 -17.43
CA LEU A 290 58.14 6.59 -16.42
C LEU A 290 57.05 7.68 -16.37
N SER A 291 55.78 7.27 -16.35
CA SER A 291 54.66 8.19 -16.15
C SER A 291 53.49 7.52 -15.44
N LEU A 292 52.66 8.33 -14.79
CA LEU A 292 51.42 7.88 -14.16
C LEU A 292 50.31 7.78 -15.22
N ASN A 293 49.62 6.64 -15.28
CA ASN A 293 48.45 6.48 -16.14
C ASN A 293 47.19 7.11 -15.52
N ASP A 294 46.13 7.16 -16.30
CA ASP A 294 44.80 7.52 -15.84
C ASP A 294 44.30 6.62 -14.70
N LEU A 295 43.37 7.13 -13.91
CA LEU A 295 42.76 6.37 -12.83
C LEU A 295 41.72 5.43 -13.41
N ILE A 296 41.85 4.15 -13.13
CA ILE A 296 40.90 3.12 -13.55
C ILE A 296 40.09 2.71 -12.35
N ASN A 297 38.77 2.83 -12.41
CA ASN A 297 37.91 2.26 -11.40
C ASN A 297 37.97 0.73 -11.50
N VAL A 298 38.41 0.06 -10.43
CA VAL A 298 38.64 -1.40 -10.42
C VAL A 298 37.34 -2.18 -10.58
N GLN A 299 36.20 -1.61 -10.18
CA GLN A 299 34.89 -2.28 -10.26
C GLN A 299 34.17 -2.03 -11.59
N THR A 300 34.34 -0.85 -12.19
CA THR A 300 33.58 -0.43 -13.38
C THR A 300 34.42 -0.33 -14.65
N ASN A 301 35.75 -0.44 -14.57
CA ASN A 301 36.72 -0.13 -15.63
C ASN A 301 36.62 1.31 -16.18
N GLU A 302 35.92 2.21 -15.49
CA GLU A 302 35.83 3.62 -15.88
C GLU A 302 37.20 4.29 -15.75
N ILE A 303 37.63 4.97 -16.82
CA ILE A 303 38.92 5.66 -16.89
C ILE A 303 38.68 7.15 -16.63
N VAL A 304 39.21 7.65 -15.52
CA VAL A 304 39.25 9.08 -15.20
C VAL A 304 40.59 9.63 -15.63
N GLN A 305 40.56 10.52 -16.63
CA GLN A 305 41.78 11.12 -17.13
C GLN A 305 42.45 12.00 -16.09
N LEU A 306 43.67 11.64 -15.69
CA LEU A 306 44.49 12.49 -14.84
C LEU A 306 45.02 13.66 -15.68
N PRO A 307 44.99 14.90 -15.15
CA PRO A 307 45.58 16.03 -15.83
C PRO A 307 47.06 15.76 -16.15
N ASP A 308 47.51 16.11 -17.35
CA ASP A 308 48.87 15.87 -17.83
C ASP A 308 49.95 16.40 -16.88
N PHE A 309 49.65 17.47 -16.14
CA PHE A 309 50.53 17.98 -15.09
C PHE A 309 50.85 16.91 -14.03
N TYR A 310 49.85 16.19 -13.52
CA TYR A 310 50.08 15.12 -12.53
C TYR A 310 50.81 13.93 -13.14
N LYS A 311 50.48 13.56 -14.38
CA LYS A 311 51.17 12.47 -15.10
C LYS A 311 52.67 12.72 -15.28
N LYS A 312 53.07 14.00 -15.36
CA LYS A 312 54.44 14.45 -15.63
C LYS A 312 55.22 14.89 -14.38
N THR A 313 54.55 15.41 -13.35
CA THR A 313 55.21 16.06 -12.19
C THR A 313 55.03 15.32 -10.87
N ALA A 314 54.12 14.33 -10.80
CA ALA A 314 53.91 13.58 -9.57
C ALA A 314 55.13 12.73 -9.19
N ILE A 315 55.91 12.28 -10.18
CA ILE A 315 57.15 11.51 -9.97
C ILE A 315 58.30 12.48 -9.75
N THR A 316 58.77 12.59 -8.50
CA THR A 316 59.82 13.56 -8.14
C THR A 316 61.20 12.94 -8.02
N ASN A 317 61.28 11.68 -7.60
CA ASN A 317 62.53 10.93 -7.58
C ASN A 317 62.30 9.48 -8.01
N VAL A 318 63.29 8.90 -8.68
CA VAL A 318 63.34 7.49 -9.08
C VAL A 318 64.74 7.00 -8.82
N GLU A 319 64.87 5.92 -8.07
CA GLU A 319 66.14 5.27 -7.76
C GLU A 319 66.04 3.80 -8.16
N PHE A 320 67.02 3.29 -8.91
CA PHE A 320 67.07 1.85 -9.17
C PHE A 320 67.43 1.11 -7.88
N VAL A 321 66.59 0.16 -7.52
CA VAL A 321 66.83 -0.76 -6.40
C VAL A 321 67.53 -2.00 -6.93
N ASN A 322 67.10 -2.51 -8.10
CA ASN A 322 67.70 -3.66 -8.74
C ASN A 322 67.36 -3.68 -10.25
N VAL A 323 68.31 -4.07 -11.09
CA VAL A 323 68.12 -4.26 -12.53
C VAL A 323 68.52 -5.68 -12.88
N ASN A 324 67.58 -6.48 -13.36
CA ASN A 324 67.79 -7.92 -13.57
C ASN A 324 67.48 -8.33 -15.01
N ASP A 325 68.54 -8.46 -15.82
CA ASP A 325 68.44 -8.86 -17.22
C ASP A 325 67.98 -10.30 -17.44
N LEU A 326 68.20 -11.18 -16.46
CA LEU A 326 67.80 -12.59 -16.56
C LEU A 326 66.28 -12.74 -16.44
N ASN A 327 65.64 -11.94 -15.58
CA ASN A 327 64.21 -12.01 -15.33
C ASN A 327 63.41 -10.96 -16.10
N GLY A 328 64.07 -10.10 -16.89
CA GLY A 328 63.43 -9.03 -17.65
C GLY A 328 62.68 -8.02 -16.77
N THR A 329 63.25 -7.65 -15.61
CA THR A 329 62.62 -6.72 -14.66
C THR A 329 63.56 -5.61 -14.16
N ILE A 330 62.98 -4.45 -13.89
CA ILE A 330 63.59 -3.34 -13.16
C ILE A 330 62.79 -3.14 -11.87
N GLU A 331 63.44 -3.26 -10.72
CA GLU A 331 62.90 -2.80 -9.44
C GLU A 331 63.40 -1.38 -9.18
N ALA A 332 62.47 -0.43 -9.05
CA ALA A 332 62.79 0.96 -8.76
C ALA A 332 62.01 1.44 -7.55
N GLN A 333 62.62 2.30 -6.75
CA GLN A 333 61.97 3.04 -5.69
C GLN A 333 61.59 4.40 -6.24
N VAL A 334 60.29 4.71 -6.20
CA VAL A 334 59.73 5.93 -6.78
C VAL A 334 59.16 6.79 -5.66
N LYS A 335 59.60 8.04 -5.59
CA LYS A 335 59.06 9.04 -4.68
C LYS A 335 58.08 9.91 -5.43
N LEU A 336 56.83 9.84 -5.00
CA LEU A 336 55.73 10.65 -5.51
C LEU A 336 55.50 11.84 -4.61
N ASN A 337 55.31 13.01 -5.20
CA ASN A 337 54.94 14.23 -4.50
C ASN A 337 53.78 14.88 -5.24
N LEU A 338 52.71 15.18 -4.53
CA LEU A 338 51.64 16.03 -5.08
C LEU A 338 52.04 17.48 -4.81
N PRO A 339 52.42 18.26 -5.85
CA PRO A 339 52.92 19.61 -5.61
C PRO A 339 51.82 20.52 -5.06
N PHE A 340 52.22 21.34 -4.09
CA PHE A 340 51.42 22.40 -3.48
C PHE A 340 50.96 23.41 -4.56
N LEU A 341 49.68 23.78 -4.55
CA LEU A 341 49.19 24.95 -5.27
C LEU A 341 49.14 26.11 -4.28
N GLU A 342 50.14 27.00 -4.33
CA GLU A 342 50.19 28.20 -3.50
C GLU A 342 48.86 28.98 -3.55
N ASN A 343 48.39 29.41 -2.37
CA ASN A 343 47.18 30.24 -2.18
C ASN A 343 45.81 29.58 -2.40
N SER A 344 45.69 28.26 -2.22
CA SER A 344 44.39 27.56 -2.24
C SER A 344 43.90 27.23 -0.81
N LEU A 345 42.62 27.50 -0.49
CA LEU A 345 41.94 26.99 0.71
C LEU A 345 41.27 25.65 0.38
N TYR A 346 41.36 24.69 1.29
CA TYR A 346 40.84 23.34 1.09
C TYR A 346 39.77 23.05 2.14
N VAL A 347 38.64 22.47 1.74
CA VAL A 347 37.54 22.13 2.66
C VAL A 347 37.41 20.62 2.79
N SER A 348 37.59 20.12 4.01
CA SER A 348 37.23 18.76 4.39
C SER A 348 35.76 18.71 4.85
N LYS A 349 35.27 17.51 5.16
CA LYS A 349 33.95 17.32 5.78
C LYS A 349 33.82 18.02 7.14
N GLU A 350 34.94 18.42 7.77
CA GLU A 350 34.96 19.17 9.03
C GLU A 350 35.18 20.68 8.85
N GLY A 351 35.35 21.19 7.62
CA GLY A 351 35.55 22.62 7.32
C GLY A 351 36.87 22.94 6.62
N VAL A 352 37.22 24.23 6.55
CA VAL A 352 38.43 24.71 5.87
C VAL A 352 39.68 24.25 6.63
N VAL A 353 40.52 23.44 5.99
CA VAL A 353 41.76 22.88 6.52
C VAL A 353 42.98 23.34 5.70
N LYS A 354 44.11 23.56 6.37
CA LYS A 354 45.41 23.77 5.70
C LYS A 354 45.92 22.43 5.18
N TYR A 355 46.01 22.30 3.86
CA TYR A 355 46.55 21.10 3.21
C TYR A 355 48.06 21.00 3.42
N VAL A 356 48.53 19.83 3.83
CA VAL A 356 49.96 19.52 4.01
C VAL A 356 50.42 18.69 2.80
N PRO A 357 51.54 19.05 2.12
CA PRO A 357 52.06 18.26 1.01
C PRO A 357 52.25 16.79 1.39
N GLN A 358 51.68 15.89 0.60
CA GLN A 358 51.85 14.46 0.80
C GLN A 358 52.97 13.93 -0.10
N THR A 359 53.89 13.20 0.52
CA THR A 359 54.98 12.53 -0.18
C THR A 359 54.90 11.04 0.14
N LEU A 360 54.83 10.20 -0.90
CA LEU A 360 54.80 8.75 -0.76
C LEU A 360 56.00 8.15 -1.47
N THR A 361 56.61 7.13 -0.86
CA THR A 361 57.63 6.33 -1.51
C THR A 361 57.09 4.94 -1.78
N ALA A 362 57.09 4.51 -3.03
CA ALA A 362 56.61 3.20 -3.45
C ALA A 362 57.74 2.41 -4.13
N LYS A 363 57.80 1.11 -3.87
CA LYS A 363 58.62 0.18 -4.67
C LYS A 363 57.80 -0.31 -5.84
N ILE A 364 58.34 -0.21 -7.05
CA ILE A 364 57.71 -0.70 -8.27
C ILE A 364 58.61 -1.75 -8.93
N VAL A 365 57.97 -2.72 -9.57
CA VAL A 365 58.65 -3.70 -10.43
C VAL A 365 58.11 -3.50 -11.84
N ALA A 366 58.90 -2.92 -12.72
CA ALA A 366 58.59 -2.81 -14.14
C ALA A 366 59.04 -4.09 -14.84
N GLY A 367 58.07 -4.80 -15.43
CA GLY A 367 58.31 -5.95 -16.31
C GLY A 367 57.96 -5.61 -17.75
N GLY A 368 58.18 -6.56 -18.65
CA GLY A 368 57.89 -6.44 -20.08
C GLY A 368 59.14 -6.35 -20.94
N PHE A 369 60.32 -6.41 -20.30
CA PHE A 369 61.61 -6.48 -20.96
C PHE A 369 61.90 -7.86 -21.56
N LYS A 370 62.98 -7.95 -22.35
CA LYS A 370 63.52 -9.21 -22.85
C LYS A 370 63.71 -10.19 -21.68
N ASN A 371 63.21 -11.41 -21.84
CA ASN A 371 63.17 -12.48 -20.81
C ASN A 371 62.13 -12.32 -19.67
N ASN A 372 61.14 -11.42 -19.77
CA ASN A 372 60.14 -11.28 -18.70
C ASN A 372 59.26 -12.54 -18.53
N ILE A 373 59.45 -13.24 -17.42
CA ILE A 373 58.79 -14.51 -17.06
C ILE A 373 57.40 -14.32 -16.41
N THR A 374 56.91 -13.08 -16.22
CA THR A 374 55.66 -12.80 -15.47
C THR A 374 54.34 -12.89 -16.26
N LYS A 375 54.33 -13.41 -17.49
CA LYS A 375 53.06 -13.77 -18.16
C LYS A 375 52.51 -15.06 -17.51
N GLU A 376 51.36 -14.93 -16.87
CA GLU A 376 50.60 -15.92 -16.07
C GLU A 376 50.88 -15.98 -14.56
N GLN A 377 50.51 -14.93 -13.82
CA GLN A 377 50.01 -15.13 -12.46
C GLN A 377 48.49 -15.13 -12.46
N LYS A 378 47.89 -16.29 -12.14
CA LYS A 378 46.47 -16.46 -11.80
C LYS A 378 46.04 -15.38 -10.80
N PRO A 379 44.75 -14.95 -10.81
CA PRO A 379 44.25 -13.96 -9.87
C PRO A 379 44.54 -14.43 -8.45
N THR A 380 45.34 -13.66 -7.73
CA THR A 380 45.54 -13.84 -6.30
C THR A 380 44.19 -13.67 -5.61
N LYS A 381 43.79 -14.68 -4.83
CA LYS A 381 42.58 -14.67 -3.99
C LYS A 381 42.50 -13.35 -3.21
N PRO A 382 41.31 -12.72 -3.09
CA PRO A 382 41.15 -11.52 -2.28
C PRO A 382 41.67 -11.75 -0.87
N THR A 383 42.56 -10.87 -0.44
CA THR A 383 43.13 -10.83 0.91
C THR A 383 42.02 -10.52 1.92
N SER A 384 41.81 -11.45 2.86
CA SER A 384 40.83 -11.47 3.97
C SER A 384 39.33 -11.36 3.60
N ILE A 385 38.72 -12.50 3.28
CA ILE A 385 37.27 -12.71 3.45
C ILE A 385 36.96 -12.50 4.94
N PHE A 386 36.02 -11.61 5.27
CA PHE A 386 35.60 -11.45 6.67
C PHE A 386 34.96 -12.74 7.17
N LYS A 387 35.15 -13.06 8.44
CA LYS A 387 34.54 -14.23 9.06
C LYS A 387 33.12 -13.93 9.48
N ASP A 388 32.30 -14.98 9.58
CA ASP A 388 30.97 -14.89 10.16
C ASP A 388 31.03 -14.25 11.55
N SER A 389 30.06 -13.39 11.85
CA SER A 389 29.94 -12.86 13.22
C SER A 389 29.65 -13.98 14.22
N LYS A 390 30.06 -13.80 15.48
CA LYS A 390 29.83 -14.79 16.56
C LYS A 390 28.36 -15.21 16.70
N ASN A 391 27.43 -14.31 16.37
CA ASN A 391 25.99 -14.53 16.51
C ASN A 391 25.35 -15.12 15.24
N VAL A 392 26.14 -15.46 14.23
CA VAL A 392 25.67 -16.12 13.00
C VAL A 392 25.70 -17.64 13.20
N THR A 393 24.60 -18.31 12.88
CA THR A 393 24.43 -19.76 13.08
C THR A 393 23.84 -20.42 11.84
N ASN A 394 23.91 -21.76 11.79
CA ASN A 394 23.18 -22.56 10.81
C ASN A 394 21.89 -23.17 11.40
N GLU A 395 21.51 -22.74 12.61
CA GLU A 395 20.33 -23.23 13.31
C GLU A 395 19.14 -22.29 13.09
N ILE A 396 18.01 -22.86 12.68
CA ILE A 396 16.75 -22.14 12.49
C ILE A 396 15.91 -22.34 13.75
N SER A 397 15.40 -21.26 14.34
CA SER A 397 14.46 -21.37 15.47
C SER A 397 13.20 -22.13 15.08
N SER A 398 12.53 -22.71 16.06
CA SER A 398 11.26 -23.40 15.84
C SER A 398 10.19 -22.48 15.24
N SER A 399 10.12 -21.21 15.66
CA SER A 399 9.19 -20.23 15.07
C SER A 399 9.44 -20.00 13.58
N ASN A 400 10.70 -19.73 13.19
CA ASN A 400 11.06 -19.54 11.79
C ASN A 400 10.81 -20.80 10.97
N MET A 401 11.04 -21.99 11.54
CA MET A 401 10.74 -23.26 10.87
C MET A 401 9.23 -23.46 10.67
N LEU A 402 8.39 -23.07 11.65
CA LEU A 402 6.93 -23.12 11.49
C LEU A 402 6.44 -22.14 10.42
N ASP A 403 7.03 -20.95 10.31
CA ASP A 403 6.74 -20.01 9.21
C ASP A 403 7.09 -20.60 7.85
N MET A 404 8.27 -21.24 7.73
CA MET A 404 8.66 -21.95 6.51
C MET A 404 7.70 -23.11 6.17
N MET A 405 7.24 -23.87 7.18
CA MET A 405 6.24 -24.92 6.98
C MET A 405 4.93 -24.35 6.47
N GLN A 406 4.44 -23.25 7.07
CA GLN A 406 3.24 -22.57 6.64
C GLN A 406 3.37 -22.10 5.18
N ASP A 407 4.38 -21.31 4.86
CA ASP A 407 4.58 -20.74 3.52
C ASP A 407 4.70 -21.82 2.43
N LYS A 408 5.33 -22.95 2.74
CA LYS A 408 5.54 -24.05 1.81
C LYS A 408 4.31 -24.92 1.57
N LEU A 409 3.50 -25.14 2.62
CA LEU A 409 2.41 -26.12 2.61
C LEU A 409 1.02 -25.51 2.55
N ASN A 410 0.90 -24.19 2.71
CA ASN A 410 -0.37 -23.51 2.59
C ASN A 410 -1.02 -23.78 1.22
N LEU A 411 -2.29 -24.14 1.24
CA LEU A 411 -3.13 -24.56 0.14
C LEU A 411 -2.65 -25.83 -0.60
N THR A 412 -1.86 -26.68 0.04
CA THR A 412 -1.51 -28.00 -0.51
C THR A 412 -2.58 -29.05 -0.21
N SER A 413 -2.65 -30.11 -1.03
CA SER A 413 -3.67 -31.16 -0.89
C SER A 413 -3.55 -31.92 0.43
N SER A 414 -4.67 -32.14 1.11
CA SER A 414 -4.77 -32.91 2.37
C SER A 414 -4.83 -34.44 2.17
N SER A 415 -5.00 -34.90 0.92
CA SER A 415 -5.30 -36.30 0.56
C SER A 415 -4.35 -37.36 1.15
N LYS A 416 -3.11 -37.00 1.50
CA LYS A 416 -2.12 -37.93 2.08
C LYS A 416 -2.35 -38.25 3.56
N PHE A 417 -3.05 -37.39 4.29
CA PHE A 417 -3.23 -37.50 5.74
C PHE A 417 -4.67 -37.26 6.19
N PHE A 418 -5.55 -36.81 5.31
CA PHE A 418 -6.99 -36.75 5.51
C PHE A 418 -7.64 -37.86 4.69
N ILE A 419 -7.86 -39.00 5.33
CA ILE A 419 -8.13 -40.28 4.66
C ILE A 419 -9.64 -40.52 4.62
N PHE A 420 -10.17 -40.60 3.40
CA PHE A 420 -11.54 -41.04 3.14
C PHE A 420 -11.64 -42.57 3.07
N PRO A 421 -12.79 -43.16 3.40
CA PRO A 421 -13.02 -44.59 3.24
C PRO A 421 -12.94 -45.01 1.76
N LYS A 422 -12.48 -46.25 1.48
CA LYS A 422 -12.21 -46.74 0.12
C LYS A 422 -13.41 -46.72 -0.85
N ASP A 423 -14.61 -46.80 -0.31
CA ASP A 423 -15.91 -46.82 -1.00
C ASP A 423 -16.56 -45.43 -1.14
N VAL A 424 -15.84 -44.37 -0.75
CA VAL A 424 -16.27 -42.97 -0.87
C VAL A 424 -15.62 -42.34 -2.08
N ASP A 425 -16.47 -41.83 -2.99
CA ASP A 425 -16.06 -40.87 -4.01
C ASP A 425 -16.41 -39.45 -3.51
N VAL A 426 -15.38 -38.68 -3.15
CA VAL A 426 -15.54 -37.32 -2.63
C VAL A 426 -16.22 -36.37 -3.62
N THR A 427 -16.17 -36.68 -4.91
CA THR A 427 -16.80 -35.88 -5.96
C THR A 427 -18.32 -35.99 -5.98
N GLN A 428 -18.88 -37.03 -5.34
CA GLN A 428 -20.32 -37.25 -5.20
C GLN A 428 -20.91 -36.60 -3.94
N ILE A 429 -20.07 -36.13 -3.02
CA ILE A 429 -20.52 -35.50 -1.77
C ILE A 429 -20.75 -34.02 -2.00
N LYS A 430 -21.94 -33.54 -1.67
CA LYS A 430 -22.25 -32.10 -1.77
C LYS A 430 -21.52 -31.31 -0.67
N THR A 431 -20.91 -30.18 -1.03
CA THR A 431 -20.17 -29.29 -0.11
C THR A 431 -20.99 -28.92 1.11
N ARG A 432 -22.26 -28.53 0.90
CA ARG A 432 -23.18 -28.25 2.01
C ARG A 432 -23.34 -29.46 2.93
N ASP A 433 -23.51 -30.64 2.36
CA ASP A 433 -23.78 -31.86 3.13
C ASP A 433 -22.50 -32.32 3.86
N PHE A 434 -21.32 -32.10 3.27
CA PHE A 434 -20.00 -32.29 3.89
C PHE A 434 -19.79 -31.37 5.09
N LEU A 435 -20.13 -30.08 4.96
CA LEU A 435 -19.93 -29.08 6.01
C LEU A 435 -21.01 -29.13 7.11
N GLN A 436 -22.28 -29.38 6.76
CA GLN A 436 -23.39 -29.22 7.72
C GLN A 436 -23.76 -30.50 8.47
N ASN A 437 -23.54 -31.68 7.89
CA ASN A 437 -24.07 -32.93 8.44
C ASN A 437 -23.07 -33.73 9.30
N ASN A 438 -22.05 -33.07 9.85
CA ASN A 438 -20.95 -33.71 10.60
C ASN A 438 -20.28 -34.86 9.82
N TYR A 439 -20.16 -34.73 8.49
CA TYR A 439 -19.56 -35.77 7.63
C TYR A 439 -18.13 -36.10 8.06
N ILE A 440 -17.37 -35.06 8.35
CA ILE A 440 -15.96 -35.17 8.73
C ILE A 440 -15.83 -36.01 10.00
N GLY A 441 -16.63 -35.73 11.04
CA GLY A 441 -16.56 -36.44 12.32
C GLY A 441 -16.95 -37.92 12.22
N GLN A 442 -17.77 -38.30 11.24
CA GLN A 442 -18.25 -39.69 11.08
C GLN A 442 -17.40 -40.54 10.13
N TYR A 443 -16.87 -39.95 9.06
CA TYR A 443 -16.27 -40.74 7.97
C TYR A 443 -14.83 -40.39 7.62
N VAL A 444 -14.26 -39.33 8.18
CA VAL A 444 -12.90 -38.93 7.79
C VAL A 444 -11.91 -39.14 8.92
N ASN A 445 -10.78 -39.78 8.60
CA ASN A 445 -9.71 -40.03 9.55
C ASN A 445 -8.52 -39.08 9.31
N PHE A 446 -8.07 -38.39 10.36
CA PHE A 446 -6.87 -37.55 10.32
C PHE A 446 -5.64 -38.33 10.81
N ASN A 447 -4.76 -38.69 9.88
CA ASN A 447 -3.52 -39.41 10.15
C ASN A 447 -2.36 -38.43 10.43
N LYS A 448 -2.20 -38.06 11.72
CA LYS A 448 -1.10 -37.21 12.20
C LYS A 448 0.30 -37.72 11.80
N GLN A 449 0.50 -39.04 11.75
CA GLN A 449 1.79 -39.63 11.40
C GLN A 449 2.14 -39.41 9.92
N ASN A 450 1.15 -39.52 9.03
CA ASN A 450 1.35 -39.20 7.61
C ASN A 450 1.68 -37.72 7.41
N LEU A 451 1.07 -36.82 8.17
CA LEU A 451 1.44 -35.41 8.16
C LEU A 451 2.88 -35.21 8.66
N LYS A 452 3.28 -35.84 9.77
CA LYS A 452 4.70 -35.82 10.22
C LYS A 452 5.65 -36.33 9.14
N ASN A 453 5.30 -37.40 8.43
CA ASN A 453 6.12 -37.95 7.35
C ASN A 453 6.23 -36.98 6.16
N LEU A 454 5.14 -36.30 5.80
CA LEU A 454 5.17 -35.23 4.80
C LEU A 454 6.12 -34.10 5.22
N LEU A 455 6.04 -33.65 6.48
CA LEU A 455 6.93 -32.61 7.00
C LEU A 455 8.39 -33.05 6.97
N LYS A 456 8.72 -34.28 7.39
CA LYS A 456 10.10 -34.79 7.36
C LYS A 456 10.68 -34.80 5.95
N ASN A 457 9.86 -35.16 4.96
CA ASN A 457 10.29 -35.18 3.56
C ASN A 457 10.54 -33.77 3.00
N GLN A 458 9.76 -32.78 3.44
CA GLN A 458 9.93 -31.38 3.00
C GLN A 458 11.01 -30.62 3.79
N PHE A 459 11.24 -31.01 5.04
CA PHE A 459 12.13 -30.33 6.00
C PHE A 459 13.02 -31.35 6.74
N PRO A 460 13.95 -32.03 6.04
CA PRO A 460 14.77 -33.10 6.62
C PRO A 460 15.64 -32.62 7.79
N ASN A 461 16.05 -31.36 7.80
CA ASN A 461 16.86 -30.77 8.86
C ASN A 461 16.06 -30.42 10.12
N ALA A 462 14.74 -30.55 10.10
CA ALA A 462 13.84 -30.21 11.21
C ALA A 462 13.31 -31.46 11.96
N ASN A 463 13.92 -32.64 11.77
CA ASN A 463 13.42 -33.91 12.31
C ASN A 463 13.15 -33.90 13.82
N ASN A 464 14.03 -33.26 14.60
CA ASN A 464 13.87 -33.15 16.06
C ASN A 464 12.65 -32.31 16.43
N LEU A 465 12.46 -31.16 15.78
CA LEU A 465 11.27 -30.32 15.96
C LEU A 465 10.01 -31.10 15.56
N ILE A 466 9.99 -31.71 14.37
CA ILE A 466 8.84 -32.42 13.82
C ILE A 466 8.37 -33.56 14.74
N LYS A 467 9.30 -34.24 15.42
CA LYS A 467 8.96 -35.28 16.41
C LYS A 467 8.05 -34.72 17.50
N ASN A 468 8.30 -33.49 17.93
CA ASN A 468 7.66 -32.82 19.06
C ASN A 468 6.47 -31.93 18.66
N LEU A 469 6.13 -31.86 17.37
CA LEU A 469 4.94 -31.15 16.90
C LEU A 469 3.66 -31.92 17.26
N ASP A 470 2.63 -31.17 17.66
CA ASP A 470 1.25 -31.62 17.75
C ASP A 470 0.38 -30.95 16.67
N PHE A 471 -0.75 -31.56 16.36
CA PHE A 471 -1.65 -31.14 15.30
C PHE A 471 -3.09 -31.14 15.77
N GLU A 472 -3.81 -30.06 15.44
CA GLU A 472 -5.23 -29.92 15.74
C GLU A 472 -5.98 -29.38 14.52
N ILE A 473 -7.12 -29.99 14.19
CA ILE A 473 -7.98 -29.48 13.12
C ILE A 473 -8.84 -28.37 13.71
N ARG A 474 -8.83 -27.18 13.10
CA ARG A 474 -9.74 -26.09 13.47
C ARG A 474 -11.09 -26.30 12.79
N TYR A 475 -11.88 -27.21 13.35
CA TYR A 475 -13.14 -27.65 12.73
C TYR A 475 -14.12 -26.51 12.44
N HIS A 476 -14.19 -25.50 13.31
CA HIS A 476 -15.10 -24.37 13.11
C HIS A 476 -14.73 -23.52 11.91
N ASP A 477 -13.45 -23.51 11.52
CA ASP A 477 -12.95 -22.69 10.43
C ASP A 477 -12.78 -23.50 9.13
N ILE A 478 -13.41 -24.67 9.01
CA ILE A 478 -13.49 -25.38 7.72
C ILE A 478 -14.46 -24.63 6.81
N HIS A 479 -13.99 -24.19 5.65
CA HIS A 479 -14.79 -23.36 4.75
C HIS A 479 -14.46 -23.56 3.28
N GLN A 480 -15.32 -23.07 2.40
CA GLN A 480 -15.06 -23.09 0.96
C GLN A 480 -14.00 -22.03 0.61
N ASN A 481 -13.02 -22.39 -0.22
CA ASN A 481 -12.01 -21.45 -0.67
C ASN A 481 -12.64 -20.36 -1.57
N ILE A 482 -12.62 -19.10 -1.12
CA ILE A 482 -13.21 -17.96 -1.85
C ILE A 482 -12.52 -17.68 -3.19
N ASP A 483 -11.27 -18.11 -3.33
CA ASP A 483 -10.48 -17.94 -4.54
C ASP A 483 -10.65 -19.09 -5.53
N ASN A 484 -11.12 -20.25 -5.05
CA ASN A 484 -11.32 -21.46 -5.83
C ASN A 484 -12.48 -22.27 -5.21
N PRO A 485 -13.75 -21.93 -5.51
CA PRO A 485 -14.91 -22.51 -4.82
C PRO A 485 -15.08 -24.03 -4.99
N ASN A 486 -14.32 -24.68 -5.86
CA ASN A 486 -14.24 -26.14 -5.95
C ASN A 486 -13.34 -26.79 -4.88
N GLN A 487 -12.73 -25.99 -4.00
CA GLN A 487 -11.87 -26.44 -2.91
C GLN A 487 -12.48 -26.14 -1.55
N ILE A 488 -12.32 -27.08 -0.61
CA ILE A 488 -12.58 -26.85 0.81
C ILE A 488 -11.26 -26.67 1.53
N ILE A 489 -11.16 -25.57 2.29
CA ILE A 489 -10.07 -25.29 3.21
C ILE A 489 -10.26 -26.11 4.49
N LEU A 490 -9.22 -26.85 4.85
CA LEU A 490 -9.07 -27.60 6.09
C LEU A 490 -7.89 -26.98 6.88
N PRO A 491 -8.15 -26.08 7.82
CA PRO A 491 -7.11 -25.48 8.64
C PRO A 491 -6.61 -26.46 9.71
N ILE A 492 -5.30 -26.60 9.82
CA ILE A 492 -4.64 -27.42 10.84
C ILE A 492 -3.63 -26.57 11.59
N ASP A 493 -3.79 -26.48 12.91
CA ASP A 493 -2.79 -25.89 13.80
C ASP A 493 -1.64 -26.84 14.01
N VAL A 494 -0.43 -26.36 13.69
CA VAL A 494 0.83 -27.04 13.97
C VAL A 494 1.43 -26.40 15.22
N LYS A 495 1.44 -27.13 16.34
CA LYS A 495 1.80 -26.62 17.66
C LYS A 495 3.17 -27.14 18.12
N HIS A 496 3.96 -26.27 18.73
CA HIS A 496 5.22 -26.61 19.38
C HIS A 496 5.26 -26.02 20.79
N TYR A 497 5.35 -26.88 21.81
CA TYR A 497 5.42 -26.45 23.21
C TYR A 497 6.82 -25.94 23.56
N VAL A 498 6.94 -24.63 23.75
CA VAL A 498 8.20 -23.97 24.06
C VAL A 498 8.49 -23.95 25.56
N ASN A 499 7.45 -23.93 26.40
CA ASN A 499 7.58 -24.04 27.85
C ASN A 499 6.40 -24.83 28.42
N PRO A 500 6.54 -26.15 28.56
CA PRO A 500 5.49 -27.02 29.10
C PRO A 500 5.05 -26.68 30.52
N GLU A 501 5.96 -26.21 31.39
CA GLU A 501 5.65 -25.86 32.78
C GLU A 501 4.72 -24.65 32.88
N LYS A 502 4.84 -23.72 31.93
CA LYS A 502 3.95 -22.55 31.80
C LYS A 502 2.82 -22.73 30.78
N PHE A 503 2.65 -23.94 30.24
CA PHE A 503 1.68 -24.27 29.19
C PHE A 503 1.80 -23.41 27.92
N LEU A 504 3.00 -22.87 27.65
CA LEU A 504 3.24 -22.00 26.50
C LEU A 504 3.65 -22.82 25.28
N TYR A 505 2.99 -22.53 24.16
CA TYR A 505 3.31 -23.06 22.86
C TYR A 505 3.28 -21.96 21.80
N GLU A 506 4.01 -22.16 20.72
CA GLU A 506 3.85 -21.42 19.48
C GLU A 506 3.07 -22.29 18.49
N TYR A 507 2.34 -21.66 17.57
CA TYR A 507 1.66 -22.39 16.53
C TYR A 507 1.54 -21.61 15.22
N ARG A 508 1.31 -22.33 14.14
CA ARG A 508 0.88 -21.78 12.84
C ARG A 508 -0.29 -22.61 12.32
N THR A 509 -1.32 -21.93 11.83
CA THR A 509 -2.41 -22.59 11.10
C THR A 509 -2.00 -22.74 9.65
N ILE A 510 -1.93 -23.98 9.16
CA ILE A 510 -1.67 -24.30 7.76
C ILE A 510 -3.00 -24.70 7.13
N ASN A 511 -3.42 -23.98 6.08
CA ASN A 511 -4.63 -24.30 5.34
C ASN A 511 -4.34 -25.38 4.31
N PHE A 512 -4.91 -26.57 4.45
CA PHE A 512 -4.83 -27.61 3.42
C PHE A 512 -6.10 -27.62 2.58
N VAL A 513 -6.07 -28.18 1.37
CA VAL A 513 -7.23 -28.23 0.48
C VAL A 513 -7.74 -29.65 0.24
N ILE A 514 -9.07 -29.78 0.17
CA ILE A 514 -9.76 -30.94 -0.41
C ILE A 514 -10.38 -30.45 -1.72
N ASP A 515 -9.90 -31.02 -2.83
CA ASP A 515 -10.37 -30.66 -4.16
C ASP A 515 -11.65 -31.41 -4.55
N ASN A 516 -12.46 -30.78 -5.39
CA ASN A 516 -13.55 -31.40 -6.14
C ASN A 516 -14.63 -32.05 -5.27
N LEU A 517 -14.93 -31.48 -4.09
CA LEU A 517 -16.17 -31.82 -3.40
C LEU A 517 -17.36 -31.40 -4.28
N GLY A 518 -18.31 -32.31 -4.51
CA GLY A 518 -19.53 -32.03 -5.28
C GLY A 518 -20.27 -30.79 -4.76
N SER A 519 -21.03 -30.08 -5.58
CA SER A 519 -21.85 -28.91 -5.20
C SER A 519 -23.34 -29.05 -5.51
N ASN A 520 -24.13 -28.10 -5.01
CA ASN A 520 -25.59 -28.14 -5.03
C ASN A 520 -26.26 -27.39 -6.19
N THR A 521 -25.54 -26.59 -7.00
CA THR A 521 -26.14 -25.80 -8.10
C THR A 521 -25.15 -25.23 -9.12
N PHE A 522 -23.91 -24.87 -8.72
CA PHE A 522 -22.95 -24.15 -9.58
C PHE A 522 -21.83 -25.01 -10.18
N ILE A 523 -21.79 -26.32 -9.87
CA ILE A 523 -20.71 -27.22 -10.33
C ILE A 523 -20.44 -27.10 -11.84
N PRO A 524 -21.44 -27.12 -12.75
CA PRO A 524 -21.14 -27.19 -14.18
C PRO A 524 -20.35 -25.97 -14.66
N LYS A 525 -20.70 -24.77 -14.18
CA LYS A 525 -19.96 -23.53 -14.48
C LYS A 525 -18.55 -23.58 -13.88
N PHE A 526 -18.39 -24.00 -12.62
CA PHE A 526 -17.05 -24.09 -12.00
C PHE A 526 -16.16 -25.18 -12.62
N ILE A 527 -16.70 -26.36 -12.99
CA ILE A 527 -15.95 -27.42 -13.68
C ILE A 527 -15.50 -26.91 -15.04
N LYS A 528 -16.40 -26.28 -15.79
CA LYS A 528 -16.06 -25.68 -17.08
C LYS A 528 -14.99 -24.61 -16.92
N LEU A 529 -15.18 -23.68 -15.99
CA LEU A 529 -14.22 -22.61 -15.70
C LEU A 529 -12.86 -23.15 -15.22
N THR A 530 -12.85 -24.26 -14.48
CA THR A 530 -11.62 -24.95 -14.06
C THR A 530 -10.89 -25.51 -15.28
N LYS A 531 -11.61 -26.18 -16.18
CA LYS A 531 -11.06 -26.70 -17.44
C LYS A 531 -10.55 -25.57 -18.33
N ASP A 532 -11.29 -24.48 -18.45
CA ASP A 532 -10.89 -23.29 -19.22
C ASP A 532 -9.63 -22.64 -18.62
N LEU A 533 -9.54 -22.54 -17.29
CA LEU A 533 -8.33 -22.05 -16.62
C LEU A 533 -7.15 -22.99 -16.85
N ASP A 534 -7.33 -24.30 -16.73
CA ASP A 534 -6.26 -25.27 -16.96
C ASP A 534 -5.74 -25.22 -18.40
N ASN A 535 -6.64 -25.13 -19.38
CA ASN A 535 -6.28 -24.94 -20.77
C ASN A 535 -5.50 -23.65 -21.00
N LEU A 536 -5.95 -22.53 -20.41
CA LEU A 536 -5.25 -21.24 -20.51
C LEU A 536 -3.87 -21.30 -19.84
N MET A 537 -3.78 -21.95 -18.68
CA MET A 537 -2.53 -22.14 -17.95
C MET A 537 -1.51 -22.95 -18.75
N GLU A 538 -1.94 -24.04 -19.39
CA GLU A 538 -1.06 -24.82 -20.27
C GLU A 538 -0.61 -24.02 -21.49
N LEU A 539 -1.51 -23.25 -22.12
CA LEU A 539 -1.16 -22.36 -23.23
C LEU A 539 -0.13 -21.30 -22.81
N ILE A 540 -0.30 -20.70 -21.63
CA ILE A 540 0.63 -19.71 -21.06
C ILE A 540 2.02 -20.34 -20.84
N LYS A 541 2.09 -21.55 -20.28
CA LYS A 541 3.36 -22.27 -20.09
C LYS A 541 4.07 -22.56 -21.41
N GLN A 542 3.31 -22.93 -22.44
CA GLN A 542 3.85 -23.20 -23.79
C GLN A 542 4.38 -21.94 -24.48
N ASN A 543 3.74 -20.79 -24.26
CA ASN A 543 4.06 -19.54 -24.96
C ASN A 543 5.07 -18.63 -24.26
N LYS A 544 5.57 -19.01 -23.06
CA LYS A 544 6.49 -18.24 -22.19
C LYS A 544 6.08 -16.78 -21.95
N VAL A 545 5.70 -16.47 -20.72
CA VAL A 545 5.41 -15.09 -20.29
C VAL A 545 6.70 -14.28 -20.19
N VAL A 546 6.70 -13.07 -20.74
CA VAL A 546 7.80 -12.10 -20.60
C VAL A 546 7.42 -11.10 -19.52
N ILE A 547 8.35 -10.82 -18.61
CA ILE A 547 8.18 -9.80 -17.58
C ILE A 547 9.08 -8.62 -17.91
N GLU A 548 8.50 -7.41 -17.94
CA GLU A 548 9.25 -6.17 -18.08
C GLU A 548 9.28 -5.41 -16.77
N SER A 549 10.47 -4.96 -16.37
CA SER A 549 10.63 -4.02 -15.26
C SER A 549 10.30 -2.61 -15.72
N SER A 550 9.68 -1.84 -14.84
CA SER A 550 9.45 -0.41 -15.04
C SER A 550 10.75 0.40 -15.06
N ASN A 551 10.66 1.63 -15.60
CA ASN A 551 11.77 2.56 -15.64
C ASN A 551 12.14 3.11 -14.24
N SER A 552 13.32 3.71 -14.11
CA SER A 552 13.83 4.21 -12.82
C SER A 552 12.94 5.24 -12.14
N LEU A 553 12.24 6.10 -12.89
CA LEU A 553 11.32 7.10 -12.34
C LEU A 553 10.10 6.43 -11.68
N GLN A 554 9.51 5.44 -12.37
CA GLN A 554 8.40 4.66 -11.81
C GLN A 554 8.84 3.85 -10.59
N VAL A 555 10.01 3.20 -10.66
CA VAL A 555 10.59 2.47 -9.52
C VAL A 555 10.73 3.38 -8.31
N ALA A 556 11.33 4.56 -8.49
CA ALA A 556 11.50 5.54 -7.42
C ALA A 556 10.16 6.04 -6.86
N SER A 557 9.13 6.20 -7.71
CA SER A 557 7.79 6.64 -7.26
C SER A 557 7.05 5.58 -6.44
N VAL A 558 7.26 4.29 -6.70
CA VAL A 558 6.56 3.20 -6.02
C VAL A 558 7.28 2.80 -4.72
N LEU A 559 8.62 2.81 -4.72
CA LEU A 559 9.45 2.32 -3.61
C LEU A 559 9.89 3.39 -2.61
N GLN A 560 9.23 4.56 -2.56
CA GLN A 560 9.67 5.68 -1.72
C GLN A 560 9.87 5.29 -0.25
N ASP A 561 8.79 4.83 0.41
CA ASP A 561 8.73 4.61 1.86
C ASP A 561 8.45 3.16 2.27
N TYR A 562 8.43 2.23 1.30
CA TYR A 562 7.97 0.86 1.52
C TYR A 562 8.93 -0.16 0.94
N SER A 563 9.14 -1.25 1.69
CA SER A 563 9.86 -2.41 1.15
C SER A 563 8.99 -3.14 0.12
N LEU A 564 9.61 -4.00 -0.69
CA LEU A 564 8.90 -4.74 -1.74
C LEU A 564 7.78 -5.63 -1.18
N GLU A 565 7.98 -6.19 0.02
CA GLU A 565 7.03 -7.06 0.71
C GLU A 565 5.81 -6.31 1.27
N GLU A 566 5.92 -4.99 1.43
CA GLU A 566 4.88 -4.08 1.91
C GLU A 566 4.04 -3.48 0.76
N LEU A 567 4.43 -3.71 -0.50
CA LEU A 567 3.71 -3.20 -1.65
C LEU A 567 2.40 -3.95 -1.89
N SER A 568 1.41 -3.20 -2.35
CA SER A 568 0.14 -3.75 -2.82
C SER A 568 0.33 -4.51 -4.15
N VAL A 569 -0.60 -5.40 -4.49
CA VAL A 569 -0.62 -6.09 -5.80
C VAL A 569 -0.68 -5.06 -6.92
N GLU A 570 -1.47 -3.99 -6.74
CA GLU A 570 -1.52 -2.89 -7.71
C GLU A 570 -0.14 -2.24 -7.92
N GLN A 571 0.61 -1.99 -6.84
CA GLN A 571 1.95 -1.41 -6.92
C GLN A 571 2.97 -2.38 -7.52
N LEU A 572 2.91 -3.67 -7.18
CA LEU A 572 3.75 -4.69 -7.81
C LEU A 572 3.54 -4.72 -9.33
N ASN A 573 2.31 -4.59 -9.80
CA ASN A 573 2.01 -4.54 -11.23
C ASN A 573 2.35 -3.20 -11.89
N LYS A 574 2.68 -2.16 -11.11
CA LYS A 574 3.35 -0.93 -11.60
C LYS A 574 4.86 -1.12 -11.74
N LEU A 575 5.46 -2.10 -11.08
CA LEU A 575 6.89 -2.43 -11.16
C LEU A 575 7.19 -3.54 -12.18
N PHE A 576 6.30 -4.51 -12.29
CA PHE A 576 6.43 -5.68 -13.14
C PHE A 576 5.24 -5.76 -14.10
N LYS A 577 5.50 -5.52 -15.38
CA LYS A 577 4.49 -5.65 -16.42
C LYS A 577 4.54 -7.03 -17.04
N VAL A 578 3.43 -7.74 -16.96
CA VAL A 578 3.25 -9.05 -17.61
C VAL A 578 2.92 -8.86 -19.08
N LYS A 579 3.79 -9.35 -19.98
CA LYS A 579 3.53 -9.42 -21.43
C LYS A 579 3.15 -10.84 -21.83
N ILE A 580 2.01 -10.95 -22.51
CA ILE A 580 1.46 -12.20 -23.03
C ILE A 580 1.61 -12.23 -24.56
N SER A 581 1.72 -13.44 -25.13
CA SER A 581 1.77 -13.62 -26.59
C SER A 581 0.41 -13.34 -27.24
N SER A 582 0.40 -13.13 -28.56
CA SER A 582 -0.83 -13.00 -29.34
C SER A 582 -1.73 -14.22 -29.17
N ALA A 583 -1.18 -15.43 -29.21
CA ALA A 583 -1.94 -16.66 -29.01
C ALA A 583 -2.69 -16.72 -27.66
N VAL A 584 -2.05 -16.25 -26.58
CA VAL A 584 -2.70 -16.15 -25.26
C VAL A 584 -3.76 -15.05 -25.25
N ALA A 585 -3.49 -13.90 -25.88
CA ALA A 585 -4.46 -12.81 -26.01
C ALA A 585 -5.71 -13.24 -26.81
N ASP A 586 -5.52 -14.00 -27.90
CA ASP A 586 -6.59 -14.55 -28.73
C ASP A 586 -7.43 -15.57 -27.96
N ALA A 587 -6.79 -16.44 -27.17
CA ALA A 587 -7.49 -17.37 -26.29
C ALA A 587 -8.34 -16.63 -25.24
N ILE A 588 -7.83 -15.55 -24.65
CA ILE A 588 -8.58 -14.70 -23.72
C ILE A 588 -9.77 -14.03 -24.42
N ASN A 589 -9.59 -13.52 -25.65
CA ASN A 589 -10.68 -12.95 -26.43
C ASN A 589 -11.75 -13.99 -26.74
N LYS A 590 -11.35 -15.19 -27.14
CA LYS A 590 -12.26 -16.32 -27.38
C LYS A 590 -13.07 -16.72 -26.13
N LEU A 591 -12.44 -16.74 -24.95
CA LEU A 591 -13.14 -16.98 -23.68
C LEU A 591 -14.26 -15.96 -23.42
N TRP A 592 -14.03 -14.70 -23.78
CA TRP A 592 -15.05 -13.65 -23.71
C TRP A 592 -16.14 -13.83 -24.77
N ASP A 593 -15.76 -14.10 -26.02
CA ASP A 593 -16.70 -14.18 -27.13
C ASP A 593 -17.62 -15.40 -27.01
N ASP A 594 -17.08 -16.54 -26.57
CA ASP A 594 -17.84 -17.78 -26.45
C ASP A 594 -18.73 -17.79 -25.19
N ASN A 595 -18.28 -17.21 -24.07
CA ASN A 595 -18.89 -17.44 -22.75
C ASN A 595 -18.90 -16.22 -21.80
N HIS A 596 -18.51 -15.04 -22.27
CA HIS A 596 -18.37 -13.84 -21.44
C HIS A 596 -17.45 -14.03 -20.22
N ILE A 597 -16.42 -14.87 -20.39
CA ILE A 597 -15.40 -15.10 -19.36
C ILE A 597 -14.38 -13.97 -19.40
N VAL A 598 -14.10 -13.38 -18.24
CA VAL A 598 -13.09 -12.33 -18.05
C VAL A 598 -11.84 -12.94 -17.46
N ALA A 599 -10.69 -12.69 -18.08
CA ALA A 599 -9.39 -13.13 -17.58
C ALA A 599 -8.60 -11.98 -16.94
N LYS A 600 -7.86 -12.30 -15.88
CA LYS A 600 -6.86 -11.43 -15.25
C LYS A 600 -5.54 -12.17 -15.13
N ILE A 601 -4.45 -11.51 -15.51
CA ILE A 601 -3.09 -12.03 -15.40
C ILE A 601 -2.22 -10.93 -14.79
N PHE A 602 -1.65 -11.18 -13.61
CA PHE A 602 -0.91 -10.16 -12.86
C PHE A 602 0.13 -10.78 -11.93
N VAL A 603 1.11 -9.98 -11.52
CA VAL A 603 2.09 -10.37 -10.49
C VAL A 603 1.44 -10.28 -9.12
N ASP A 604 1.35 -11.41 -8.42
CA ASP A 604 0.74 -11.54 -7.10
C ASP A 604 1.76 -11.29 -5.98
N LYS A 605 2.96 -11.87 -6.13
CA LYS A 605 4.04 -11.76 -5.15
C LYS A 605 5.42 -12.01 -5.76
N VAL A 606 6.45 -11.59 -5.04
CA VAL A 606 7.86 -11.86 -5.35
C VAL A 606 8.40 -12.87 -4.34
N ASN A 607 9.06 -13.93 -4.80
CA ASN A 607 9.66 -14.97 -3.94
C ASN A 607 11.19 -14.99 -4.11
N PHE A 608 11.90 -14.94 -2.99
CA PHE A 608 13.35 -14.77 -2.94
C PHE A 608 14.13 -16.09 -2.73
N ASP A 609 13.58 -17.21 -3.16
CA ASP A 609 14.11 -18.57 -2.94
C ASP A 609 15.20 -19.01 -3.94
N GLY A 610 15.78 -18.08 -4.69
CA GLY A 610 16.77 -18.32 -5.75
C GLY A 610 18.19 -17.83 -5.45
N PRO A 611 19.15 -18.04 -6.39
CA PRO A 611 20.46 -17.39 -6.34
C PRO A 611 20.31 -15.86 -6.45
N LEU A 612 21.30 -15.11 -5.95
CA LEU A 612 21.32 -13.65 -6.10
C LEU A 612 21.26 -13.26 -7.59
N ASN A 613 20.66 -12.10 -7.88
CA ASN A 613 20.29 -11.61 -9.21
C ASN A 613 19.10 -12.31 -9.89
N ASN A 614 18.55 -13.36 -9.27
CA ASN A 614 17.38 -14.06 -9.79
C ASN A 614 16.32 -14.24 -8.71
N THR A 615 15.08 -13.93 -9.04
CA THR A 615 13.91 -14.09 -8.15
C THR A 615 12.79 -14.79 -8.89
N LYS A 616 11.84 -15.39 -8.17
CA LYS A 616 10.63 -15.97 -8.77
C LYS A 616 9.45 -15.05 -8.54
N LEU A 617 8.88 -14.55 -9.63
CA LEU A 617 7.62 -13.83 -9.60
C LEU A 617 6.48 -14.85 -9.64
N SER A 618 5.56 -14.78 -8.67
CA SER A 618 4.33 -15.54 -8.72
C SER A 618 3.31 -14.77 -9.54
N ILE A 619 2.93 -15.34 -10.68
CA ILE A 619 1.95 -14.79 -11.60
C ILE A 619 0.62 -15.48 -11.33
N ARG A 620 -0.40 -14.69 -11.04
CA ARG A 620 -1.78 -15.16 -10.87
C ARG A 620 -2.52 -15.06 -12.18
N VAL A 621 -3.17 -16.15 -12.56
CA VAL A 621 -4.14 -16.22 -13.66
C VAL A 621 -5.49 -16.52 -13.06
N ALA A 622 -6.44 -15.60 -13.24
CA ALA A 622 -7.79 -15.75 -12.74
C ALA A 622 -8.81 -15.60 -13.85
N LEU A 623 -9.85 -16.42 -13.80
CA LEU A 623 -10.99 -16.36 -14.72
C LEU A 623 -12.27 -16.10 -13.93
N SER A 624 -13.18 -15.33 -14.54
CA SER A 624 -14.52 -15.07 -14.01
C SER A 624 -15.57 -15.32 -15.09
N ASP A 625 -16.56 -16.16 -14.79
CA ASP A 625 -17.75 -16.32 -15.62
C ASP A 625 -18.76 -15.21 -15.27
N ASN A 626 -19.05 -14.33 -16.24
CA ASN A 626 -19.99 -13.21 -16.08
C ASN A 626 -21.22 -13.32 -16.97
N SER A 627 -21.51 -14.52 -17.51
CA SER A 627 -22.62 -14.75 -18.44
C SER A 627 -23.96 -14.20 -17.93
N ASP A 628 -24.36 -14.60 -16.72
CA ASP A 628 -25.66 -14.19 -16.13
C ASP A 628 -25.75 -12.67 -15.90
N GLU A 629 -24.61 -12.03 -15.62
CA GLU A 629 -24.52 -10.62 -15.29
C GLU A 629 -24.48 -9.74 -16.52
N VAL A 630 -23.79 -10.20 -17.57
CA VAL A 630 -23.84 -9.60 -18.90
C VAL A 630 -25.27 -9.64 -19.43
N ASP A 631 -25.97 -10.76 -19.30
CA ASP A 631 -27.38 -10.87 -19.70
C ASP A 631 -28.28 -9.86 -18.97
N LYS A 632 -28.07 -9.67 -17.66
CA LYS A 632 -28.80 -8.65 -16.89
C LYS A 632 -28.50 -7.24 -17.37
N LEU A 633 -27.23 -6.93 -17.65
CA LEU A 633 -26.83 -5.62 -18.16
C LEU A 633 -27.40 -5.32 -19.54
N ILE A 634 -27.40 -6.30 -20.44
CA ILE A 634 -28.00 -6.18 -21.78
C ILE A 634 -29.51 -5.94 -21.65
N LYS A 635 -30.21 -6.75 -20.85
CA LYS A 635 -31.66 -6.58 -20.62
C LYS A 635 -31.99 -5.22 -20.00
N ALA A 636 -31.19 -4.74 -19.05
CA ALA A 636 -31.37 -3.42 -18.46
C ALA A 636 -31.18 -2.30 -19.49
N ALA A 637 -30.16 -2.42 -20.34
CA ALA A 637 -29.89 -1.43 -21.38
C ALA A 637 -30.97 -1.43 -22.49
N GLN A 638 -31.45 -2.61 -22.89
CA GLN A 638 -32.55 -2.76 -23.84
C GLN A 638 -33.89 -2.26 -23.30
N LYS A 639 -34.11 -2.32 -21.98
CA LYS A 639 -35.29 -1.73 -21.34
C LYS A 639 -35.31 -0.20 -21.47
N GLU A 640 -34.15 0.44 -21.42
CA GLU A 640 -34.02 1.89 -21.61
C GLU A 640 -34.03 2.28 -23.10
N LYS A 641 -33.40 1.47 -23.95
CA LYS A 641 -33.29 1.67 -25.41
C LYS A 641 -33.34 0.31 -26.14
N PRO A 642 -34.49 -0.09 -26.72
CA PRO A 642 -34.70 -1.43 -27.29
C PRO A 642 -33.64 -1.89 -28.29
N ASP A 643 -33.13 -0.98 -29.12
CA ASP A 643 -32.14 -1.29 -30.17
C ASP A 643 -30.68 -1.14 -29.70
N PHE A 644 -30.44 -0.78 -28.45
CA PHE A 644 -29.08 -0.57 -27.94
C PHE A 644 -28.42 -1.89 -27.54
N VAL A 645 -27.31 -2.20 -28.18
CA VAL A 645 -26.45 -3.35 -27.83
C VAL A 645 -25.15 -2.82 -27.23
N PRO A 646 -24.91 -3.00 -25.92
CA PRO A 646 -23.66 -2.60 -25.29
C PRO A 646 -22.45 -3.30 -25.92
N THR A 647 -21.39 -2.53 -26.20
CA THR A 647 -20.10 -3.08 -26.65
C THR A 647 -19.39 -3.84 -25.53
N LYS A 648 -18.45 -4.73 -25.88
CA LYS A 648 -17.55 -5.41 -24.92
C LYS A 648 -16.94 -4.44 -23.91
N THR A 649 -16.41 -3.30 -24.37
CA THR A 649 -15.79 -2.29 -23.51
C THR A 649 -16.79 -1.67 -22.53
N GLN A 650 -18.03 -1.40 -22.97
CA GLN A 650 -19.09 -0.89 -22.10
C GLN A 650 -19.50 -1.93 -21.05
N LEU A 651 -19.66 -3.20 -21.45
CA LEU A 651 -19.98 -4.30 -20.54
C LEU A 651 -18.89 -4.51 -19.49
N LEU A 652 -17.62 -4.57 -19.90
CA LEU A 652 -16.49 -4.72 -18.97
C LEU A 652 -16.40 -3.54 -17.98
N LYS A 653 -16.65 -2.31 -18.45
CA LYS A 653 -16.69 -1.13 -17.60
C LYS A 653 -17.85 -1.20 -16.60
N SER A 654 -19.02 -1.66 -17.02
CA SER A 654 -20.20 -1.82 -16.15
C SER A 654 -20.03 -2.95 -15.13
N LEU A 655 -19.41 -4.07 -15.53
CA LEU A 655 -19.05 -5.15 -14.60
C LEU A 655 -18.06 -4.65 -13.54
N ASN A 656 -17.08 -3.82 -13.92
CA ASN A 656 -16.11 -3.21 -13.00
C ASN A 656 -15.47 -4.22 -12.04
N ASN A 657 -15.05 -5.39 -12.53
CA ASN A 657 -14.51 -6.52 -11.74
C ASN A 657 -15.50 -7.23 -10.79
N PHE A 658 -16.80 -6.99 -10.92
CA PHE A 658 -17.82 -7.81 -10.26
C PHE A 658 -17.72 -9.27 -10.73
N SER A 659 -17.87 -10.21 -9.81
CA SER A 659 -17.96 -11.63 -10.10
C SER A 659 -18.61 -12.42 -8.96
N GLN A 660 -19.57 -13.28 -9.30
CA GLN A 660 -20.08 -14.31 -8.39
C GLN A 660 -19.35 -15.65 -8.56
N ILE A 661 -18.78 -15.90 -9.75
CA ILE A 661 -18.15 -17.16 -10.13
C ILE A 661 -16.77 -16.82 -10.71
N ASN A 662 -15.73 -17.02 -9.91
CA ASN A 662 -14.35 -16.89 -10.36
C ASN A 662 -13.46 -17.93 -9.68
N LEU A 663 -12.32 -18.18 -10.30
CA LEU A 663 -11.26 -19.02 -9.77
C LEU A 663 -9.90 -18.56 -10.28
N GLY A 664 -8.82 -18.97 -9.61
CA GLY A 664 -7.48 -18.58 -10.04
C GLY A 664 -6.37 -19.47 -9.51
N LYS A 665 -5.29 -19.51 -10.30
CA LYS A 665 -4.10 -20.32 -10.03
C LYS A 665 -2.84 -19.47 -10.19
N ASN A 666 -1.86 -19.75 -9.35
CA ASN A 666 -0.54 -19.13 -9.42
C ASN A 666 0.45 -20.07 -10.13
N PHE A 667 1.38 -19.48 -10.87
CA PHE A 667 2.60 -20.15 -11.33
C PHE A 667 3.80 -19.22 -11.15
N ASN A 668 5.01 -19.79 -11.11
CA ASN A 668 6.22 -19.02 -10.89
C ASN A 668 6.98 -18.80 -12.20
N VAL A 669 7.45 -17.57 -12.40
CA VAL A 669 8.32 -17.17 -13.50
C VAL A 669 9.65 -16.69 -12.92
N ASN A 670 10.76 -17.23 -13.42
CA ASN A 670 12.08 -16.74 -13.05
C ASN A 670 12.30 -15.36 -13.66
N PHE A 671 12.79 -14.42 -12.87
CA PHE A 671 13.07 -13.05 -13.25
C PHE A 671 14.51 -12.70 -12.89
N ASN A 672 15.34 -12.51 -13.90
CA ASN A 672 16.69 -11.99 -13.74
C ASN A 672 16.60 -10.46 -13.67
N TYR A 673 16.91 -9.91 -12.50
CA TYR A 673 16.85 -8.46 -12.27
C TYR A 673 18.19 -7.76 -12.49
N GLN A 674 19.23 -8.48 -12.92
CA GLN A 674 20.52 -7.89 -13.25
C GLN A 674 20.39 -6.89 -14.40
N ASN A 675 21.08 -5.76 -14.29
CA ASN A 675 21.05 -4.65 -15.24
C ASN A 675 19.65 -4.03 -15.44
N THR A 676 18.72 -4.27 -14.52
CA THR A 676 17.40 -3.60 -14.52
C THR A 676 17.41 -2.40 -13.57
N PRO A 677 16.51 -1.42 -13.75
CA PRO A 677 16.34 -0.33 -12.77
C PRO A 677 15.98 -0.80 -11.35
N LEU A 678 15.53 -2.05 -11.21
CA LEU A 678 15.16 -2.68 -9.94
C LEU A 678 16.32 -3.41 -9.25
N GLU A 679 17.49 -3.54 -9.88
CA GLU A 679 18.55 -4.44 -9.44
C GLU A 679 18.94 -4.25 -7.97
N THR A 680 19.25 -3.02 -7.58
CA THR A 680 19.69 -2.72 -6.21
C THR A 680 18.59 -2.97 -5.19
N PHE A 681 17.34 -2.61 -5.50
CA PHE A 681 16.21 -2.80 -4.60
C PHE A 681 15.91 -4.29 -4.40
N LEU A 682 15.81 -5.06 -5.50
CA LEU A 682 15.51 -6.49 -5.44
C LEU A 682 16.65 -7.28 -4.81
N ARG A 683 17.90 -6.90 -5.06
CA ARG A 683 19.06 -7.50 -4.39
C ARG A 683 19.01 -7.29 -2.88
N ASN A 684 18.75 -6.06 -2.43
CA ASN A 684 18.70 -5.75 -1.01
C ASN A 684 17.52 -6.45 -0.32
N ALA A 685 16.34 -6.48 -0.95
CA ALA A 685 15.18 -7.22 -0.45
C ALA A 685 15.42 -8.74 -0.41
N GLN A 686 16.07 -9.30 -1.44
CA GLN A 686 16.47 -10.70 -1.46
C GLN A 686 17.45 -11.01 -0.32
N LEU A 687 18.50 -10.20 -0.13
CA LEU A 687 19.45 -10.38 0.97
C LEU A 687 18.76 -10.29 2.34
N ALA A 688 17.88 -9.30 2.54
CA ALA A 688 17.15 -9.11 3.79
C ALA A 688 16.16 -10.26 4.08
N SER A 689 15.51 -10.82 3.07
CA SER A 689 14.58 -11.95 3.21
C SER A 689 15.31 -13.28 3.43
N LEU A 690 16.51 -13.45 2.88
CA LEU A 690 17.32 -14.66 3.05
C LEU A 690 17.89 -14.81 4.48
N VAL A 691 18.18 -13.70 5.18
CA VAL A 691 18.65 -13.74 6.57
C VAL A 691 17.47 -13.84 7.53
N GLN A 692 17.40 -14.93 8.30
CA GLN A 692 16.39 -15.10 9.35
C GLN A 692 16.96 -14.68 10.72
N VAL A 693 16.16 -13.98 11.51
CA VAL A 693 16.53 -13.51 12.85
C VAL A 693 15.86 -14.42 13.87
N ASN A 694 16.64 -14.92 14.83
CA ASN A 694 16.14 -15.67 15.97
C ASN A 694 16.37 -14.83 17.24
N ILE A 695 15.38 -14.79 18.13
CA ILE A 695 15.49 -14.18 19.46
C ILE A 695 15.57 -15.31 20.49
N LYS A 696 16.54 -15.26 21.39
CA LYS A 696 16.68 -16.23 22.49
C LYS A 696 15.59 -15.99 23.52
N ASN A 697 14.88 -17.05 23.89
CA ASN A 697 13.88 -17.07 24.98
C ASN A 697 12.74 -16.04 24.86
N ALA A 698 12.49 -15.50 23.66
CA ALA A 698 11.44 -14.52 23.41
C ALA A 698 10.97 -14.59 21.95
N THR A 699 9.94 -13.82 21.64
CA THR A 699 9.39 -13.66 20.28
C THR A 699 9.45 -12.20 19.87
N VAL A 700 9.27 -11.91 18.57
CA VAL A 700 9.20 -10.53 18.09
C VAL A 700 8.07 -9.73 18.74
N ALA A 701 6.97 -10.39 19.14
CA ALA A 701 5.86 -9.76 19.84
C ALA A 701 6.19 -9.43 21.31
N ASN A 702 6.96 -10.30 21.96
CA ASN A 702 7.26 -10.24 23.40
C ASN A 702 8.65 -9.63 23.70
N TYR A 703 9.28 -8.95 22.75
CA TYR A 703 10.59 -8.33 22.95
C TYR A 703 10.49 -6.80 22.89
N ASN A 704 11.22 -6.10 23.77
CA ASN A 704 11.40 -4.65 23.70
C ASN A 704 12.78 -4.30 23.14
N PHE A 705 12.79 -3.77 21.92
CA PHE A 705 14.02 -3.44 21.21
C PHE A 705 14.76 -2.22 21.79
N GLU A 706 14.13 -1.37 22.60
CA GLU A 706 14.84 -0.26 23.28
C GLU A 706 15.75 -0.76 24.40
N LYS A 707 15.50 -1.96 24.93
CA LYS A 707 16.29 -2.62 25.97
C LYS A 707 17.19 -3.73 25.39
N MET A 708 17.37 -3.75 24.07
CA MET A 708 17.96 -4.90 23.39
C MET A 708 19.44 -5.11 23.70
N LYS A 709 19.85 -6.38 23.73
CA LYS A 709 21.26 -6.79 23.77
C LYS A 709 21.55 -7.68 22.58
N ILE A 710 22.70 -7.47 21.92
CA ILE A 710 22.99 -8.21 20.69
C ILE A 710 23.14 -9.72 20.91
N ASP A 711 23.55 -10.13 22.11
CA ASP A 711 23.68 -11.53 22.51
C ASP A 711 22.34 -12.26 22.61
N ASP A 712 21.22 -11.54 22.63
CA ASP A 712 19.87 -12.11 22.60
C ASP A 712 19.51 -12.63 21.20
N PHE A 713 20.28 -12.26 20.17
CA PHE A 713 19.95 -12.56 18.78
C PHE A 713 20.92 -13.57 18.17
N THR A 714 20.40 -14.43 17.32
CA THR A 714 21.22 -15.17 16.34
C THR A 714 20.67 -15.00 14.94
N PHE A 715 21.54 -15.10 13.94
CA PHE A 715 21.20 -14.86 12.55
C PHE A 715 21.50 -16.12 11.75
N TYR A 716 20.47 -16.69 11.13
CA TYR A 716 20.66 -17.84 10.25
C TYR A 716 21.37 -17.43 8.98
N LYS A 717 22.50 -18.08 8.66
CA LYS A 717 23.21 -17.89 7.40
C LYS A 717 22.69 -18.86 6.33
N PRO A 718 22.06 -18.36 5.26
CA PRO A 718 21.58 -19.18 4.16
C PRO A 718 22.74 -19.65 3.27
N ILE A 719 22.55 -20.77 2.56
CA ILE A 719 23.58 -21.39 1.69
C ILE A 719 24.01 -20.48 0.51
N GLN A 720 23.16 -19.53 0.15
CA GLN A 720 23.43 -18.49 -0.85
C GLN A 720 24.54 -17.53 -0.41
N LEU A 721 24.90 -17.51 0.87
CA LEU A 721 25.91 -16.62 1.44
C LEU A 721 27.11 -17.41 1.95
N GLN A 722 28.30 -17.07 1.42
CA GLN A 722 29.56 -17.61 1.90
C GLN A 722 29.89 -17.10 3.30
N ALA A 723 29.73 -15.79 3.52
CA ALA A 723 29.96 -15.14 4.80
C ALA A 723 28.83 -14.14 5.11
N LEU A 724 28.48 -13.99 6.38
CA LEU A 724 27.54 -13.00 6.88
C LEU A 724 28.11 -12.33 8.15
N GLN A 725 28.17 -11.01 8.15
CA GLN A 725 28.66 -10.22 9.27
C GLN A 725 27.62 -9.17 9.65
N LEU A 726 27.26 -9.13 10.92
CA LEU A 726 26.51 -8.01 11.48
C LEU A 726 27.48 -6.84 11.70
N VAL A 727 27.19 -5.70 11.09
CA VAL A 727 28.02 -4.48 11.18
C VAL A 727 27.48 -3.52 12.23
N GLY A 728 26.17 -3.48 12.42
CA GLY A 728 25.53 -2.60 13.39
C GLY A 728 24.03 -2.78 13.41
N PHE A 729 23.37 -2.04 14.29
CA PHE A 729 21.92 -1.99 14.37
C PHE A 729 21.45 -0.59 14.76
N LYS A 730 20.20 -0.28 14.44
CA LYS A 730 19.52 0.95 14.83
C LYS A 730 18.15 0.60 15.40
N VAL A 731 17.92 0.90 16.67
CA VAL A 731 16.58 0.77 17.26
C VAL A 731 15.68 1.84 16.64
N VAL A 732 14.55 1.42 16.09
CA VAL A 732 13.56 2.32 15.48
C VAL A 732 12.53 2.73 16.54
N ASN A 733 12.06 1.77 17.34
CA ASN A 733 11.21 1.97 18.51
C ASN A 733 11.17 0.68 19.35
N ALA A 734 10.43 0.68 20.45
CA ALA A 734 10.23 -0.48 21.32
C ALA A 734 9.88 -1.82 20.62
N LYS A 735 9.30 -1.80 19.42
CA LYS A 735 8.86 -2.99 18.68
C LYS A 735 9.56 -3.19 17.33
N ASN A 736 10.57 -2.39 17.01
CA ASN A 736 11.25 -2.42 15.71
C ASN A 736 12.75 -2.08 15.80
N VAL A 737 13.56 -2.79 15.01
CA VAL A 737 15.00 -2.58 14.86
C VAL A 737 15.44 -2.80 13.41
N ASP A 738 16.45 -2.05 13.00
CA ASP A 738 17.13 -2.23 11.73
C ASP A 738 18.50 -2.86 11.97
N PHE A 739 18.75 -4.04 11.40
CA PHE A 739 20.07 -4.67 11.41
C PHE A 739 20.82 -4.37 10.13
N THR A 740 22.07 -3.91 10.23
CA THR A 740 22.95 -3.68 9.08
C THR A 740 23.92 -4.84 8.94
N PHE A 741 23.91 -5.50 7.79
CA PHE A 741 24.75 -6.65 7.49
C PHE A 741 25.71 -6.38 6.33
N LYS A 742 26.86 -7.03 6.38
CA LYS A 742 27.70 -7.35 5.22
C LYS A 742 27.55 -8.82 4.88
N ALA A 743 27.42 -9.15 3.61
CA ALA A 743 27.39 -10.53 3.14
C ALA A 743 28.25 -10.72 1.91
N ILE A 744 28.84 -11.91 1.77
CA ILE A 744 29.55 -12.33 0.56
C ILE A 744 28.70 -13.39 -0.13
N ASP A 745 28.35 -13.13 -1.38
CA ASP A 745 27.64 -14.08 -2.23
C ASP A 745 28.50 -15.32 -2.50
N SER A 746 27.93 -16.50 -2.28
CA SER A 746 28.64 -17.77 -2.49
C SER A 746 29.01 -18.01 -3.96
N VAL A 747 28.31 -17.39 -4.91
CA VAL A 747 28.52 -17.61 -6.35
C VAL A 747 29.55 -16.64 -6.93
N ASN A 748 29.30 -15.33 -6.87
CA ASN A 748 30.17 -14.33 -7.52
C ASN A 748 31.25 -13.75 -6.58
N GLN A 749 31.27 -14.15 -5.30
CA GLN A 749 32.23 -13.70 -4.30
C GLN A 749 32.22 -12.19 -4.04
N LYS A 750 31.15 -11.48 -4.45
CA LYS A 750 30.98 -10.04 -4.22
C LYS A 750 30.45 -9.77 -2.82
N GLU A 751 31.01 -8.75 -2.18
CA GLU A 751 30.51 -8.21 -0.91
C GLU A 751 29.35 -7.25 -1.15
N TYR A 752 28.30 -7.38 -0.32
CA TYR A 752 27.14 -6.49 -0.30
C TYR A 752 26.89 -6.01 1.12
N THR A 753 26.46 -4.75 1.26
CA THR A 753 25.93 -4.21 2.51
C THR A 753 24.44 -3.96 2.36
N PHE A 754 23.64 -4.39 3.33
CA PHE A 754 22.18 -4.25 3.29
C PHE A 754 21.59 -4.10 4.71
N ILE A 755 20.35 -3.63 4.76
CA ILE A 755 19.58 -3.45 6.01
C ILE A 755 18.44 -4.46 6.02
N LYS A 756 18.26 -5.13 7.16
CA LYS A 756 17.08 -5.94 7.46
C LYS A 756 16.25 -5.22 8.53
N HIS A 757 15.09 -4.72 8.14
CA HIS A 757 14.06 -4.29 9.08
C HIS A 757 13.46 -5.51 9.79
N PHE A 758 13.41 -5.49 11.12
CA PHE A 758 12.90 -6.59 11.94
C PHE A 758 12.08 -6.06 13.11
N GLY A 759 10.89 -6.62 13.34
CA GLY A 759 9.96 -6.12 14.34
C GLY A 759 8.50 -6.36 13.95
N LEU A 760 7.60 -5.67 14.64
CA LEU A 760 6.16 -5.72 14.36
C LEU A 760 5.75 -4.83 13.18
N GLY A 761 6.65 -4.02 12.64
CA GLY A 761 6.36 -2.99 11.65
C GLY A 761 5.49 -1.89 12.27
N ARG A 762 4.45 -1.49 11.52
CA ARG A 762 3.51 -0.44 11.95
C ARG A 762 2.44 -1.02 12.88
N TYR A 763 2.15 -0.33 14.00
CA TYR A 763 1.16 -0.70 15.00
C TYR A 763 0.57 0.55 15.70
N ALA A 764 -0.54 0.37 16.40
CA ALA A 764 -1.15 1.40 17.25
C ALA A 764 -1.45 0.88 18.66
N ASN A 765 -1.20 1.71 19.65
CA ASN A 765 -1.47 1.39 21.05
C ASN A 765 -2.96 1.59 21.35
N VAL A 766 -3.53 0.64 22.11
CA VAL A 766 -4.90 0.74 22.65
C VAL A 766 -4.92 1.14 24.12
N PHE A 767 -3.81 0.95 24.83
CA PHE A 767 -3.59 1.44 26.19
C PHE A 767 -2.51 2.51 26.20
N GLU A 768 -2.37 3.22 27.32
CA GLU A 768 -1.31 4.21 27.49
C GLU A 768 0.08 3.61 27.24
N LYS A 769 0.99 4.44 26.72
CA LYS A 769 2.35 4.02 26.36
C LYS A 769 3.09 3.44 27.57
N SER A 770 3.02 4.11 28.73
CA SER A 770 3.66 3.66 29.97
C SER A 770 3.16 2.28 30.41
N PHE A 771 1.84 2.05 30.37
CA PHE A 771 1.25 0.76 30.71
C PHE A 771 1.64 -0.34 29.71
N THR A 772 1.72 -0.01 28.42
CA THR A 772 2.17 -0.96 27.39
C THR A 772 3.65 -1.31 27.56
N GLU A 773 4.48 -0.33 27.91
CA GLU A 773 5.93 -0.51 28.15
C GLU A 773 6.26 -1.24 29.45
N SER A 774 5.39 -1.20 30.46
CA SER A 774 5.54 -2.03 31.66
C SER A 774 5.09 -3.48 31.44
N ASN A 775 4.33 -3.74 30.37
CA ASN A 775 3.69 -5.02 30.08
C ASN A 775 4.11 -5.55 28.70
N GLU A 776 5.41 -5.66 28.49
CA GLU A 776 6.02 -5.99 27.19
C GLU A 776 5.68 -7.42 26.70
N ASN A 777 5.40 -8.31 27.65
CA ASN A 777 5.05 -9.71 27.43
C ASN A 777 3.55 -9.88 27.26
N THR A 778 3.01 -9.68 26.06
CA THR A 778 1.61 -10.03 25.80
C THR A 778 1.48 -11.45 25.25
N PHE A 779 0.86 -12.34 26.01
CA PHE A 779 0.60 -13.72 25.58
C PHE A 779 -0.79 -13.86 24.97
N ASN A 780 -0.92 -14.81 24.03
CA ASN A 780 -2.20 -15.18 23.45
C ASN A 780 -2.89 -16.23 24.34
N PHE A 781 -4.15 -16.02 24.69
CA PHE A 781 -4.94 -17.02 25.41
C PHE A 781 -5.99 -17.63 24.49
N ILE A 782 -6.18 -18.93 24.59
CA ILE A 782 -7.30 -19.63 23.97
C ILE A 782 -8.28 -20.00 25.08
N THR A 783 -9.54 -19.55 25.00
CA THR A 783 -10.53 -19.95 26.03
C THR A 783 -10.93 -21.41 25.93
N GLY A 784 -10.84 -21.97 24.72
CA GLY A 784 -11.36 -23.31 24.39
C GLY A 784 -12.83 -23.47 24.81
N PRO A 785 -13.28 -24.69 25.16
CA PRO A 785 -14.65 -24.99 25.56
C PRO A 785 -15.00 -24.57 26.99
N LEU A 786 -14.61 -23.37 27.40
CA LEU A 786 -14.98 -22.83 28.70
C LEU A 786 -16.52 -22.74 28.80
N THR A 787 -17.08 -23.29 29.88
CA THR A 787 -18.52 -23.26 30.18
C THR A 787 -18.84 -22.14 31.16
N LYS A 788 -20.11 -21.73 31.23
CA LYS A 788 -20.61 -20.71 32.17
C LYS A 788 -20.27 -21.02 33.63
N GLU A 789 -20.34 -22.29 34.02
CA GLU A 789 -19.98 -22.79 35.37
C GLU A 789 -18.49 -22.60 35.70
N ASN A 790 -17.62 -22.73 34.69
CA ASN A 790 -16.18 -22.65 34.87
C ASN A 790 -15.63 -21.21 34.83
N LEU A 791 -16.42 -20.21 34.43
CA LEU A 791 -15.98 -18.82 34.32
C LEU A 791 -15.34 -18.31 35.61
N SER A 792 -15.96 -18.58 36.76
CA SER A 792 -15.49 -18.15 38.08
C SER A 792 -14.14 -18.74 38.50
N ARG A 793 -13.69 -19.84 37.85
CA ARG A 793 -12.41 -20.50 38.14
C ARG A 793 -11.24 -19.79 37.45
N VAL A 794 -11.50 -19.04 36.39
CA VAL A 794 -10.51 -18.24 35.67
C VAL A 794 -10.40 -16.89 36.37
N ASN A 795 -9.20 -16.51 36.83
CA ASN A 795 -9.02 -15.31 37.64
C ASN A 795 -7.67 -14.61 37.35
N ALA A 796 -7.50 -13.42 37.96
CA ALA A 796 -6.36 -12.53 37.74
C ALA A 796 -4.99 -13.11 38.11
N SER A 797 -4.89 -14.28 38.77
CA SER A 797 -3.62 -14.95 39.04
C SER A 797 -2.82 -15.25 37.78
N ILE A 798 -3.48 -15.30 36.62
CA ILE A 798 -2.84 -15.51 35.32
C ILE A 798 -1.85 -14.40 34.94
N PHE A 799 -2.13 -13.16 35.35
CA PHE A 799 -1.23 -12.03 35.13
C PHE A 799 0.10 -12.25 35.87
N ASN A 800 0.03 -12.70 37.12
CA ASN A 800 1.20 -13.02 37.93
C ASN A 800 2.01 -14.20 37.37
N LEU A 801 1.36 -15.23 36.81
CA LEU A 801 2.04 -16.39 36.22
C LEU A 801 2.94 -15.98 35.04
N TYR A 802 2.47 -15.02 34.24
CA TYR A 802 3.12 -14.57 33.04
C TYR A 802 3.92 -13.27 33.20
N GLY A 803 3.82 -12.60 34.36
CA GLY A 803 4.54 -11.37 34.67
C GLY A 803 4.12 -10.22 33.76
N THR A 804 2.82 -10.11 33.48
CA THR A 804 2.23 -9.10 32.61
C THR A 804 0.79 -8.84 33.05
N ASP A 805 0.34 -7.60 32.96
CA ASP A 805 -1.05 -7.18 33.16
C ASP A 805 -1.82 -7.07 31.83
N ILE A 806 -1.24 -7.53 30.71
CA ILE A 806 -1.89 -7.53 29.40
C ILE A 806 -1.83 -8.92 28.79
N LEU A 807 -3.00 -9.46 28.47
CA LEU A 807 -3.16 -10.69 27.68
C LEU A 807 -4.14 -10.43 26.53
N SER A 808 -3.99 -11.16 25.43
CA SER A 808 -4.77 -10.96 24.21
C SER A 808 -5.36 -12.28 23.74
N GLY A 809 -6.58 -12.30 23.22
CA GLY A 809 -7.15 -13.51 22.64
C GLY A 809 -8.58 -13.32 22.19
N GLY A 810 -9.18 -14.38 21.64
CA GLY A 810 -10.61 -14.41 21.35
C GLY A 810 -11.02 -14.17 19.90
N TYR A 811 -10.28 -13.44 19.07
CA TYR A 811 -10.73 -13.30 17.67
C TYR A 811 -10.66 -14.65 16.96
N ASP A 812 -11.77 -15.05 16.33
CA ASP A 812 -11.91 -16.36 15.66
C ASP A 812 -11.74 -17.55 16.64
N GLU A 813 -12.29 -17.40 17.85
CA GLU A 813 -12.38 -18.47 18.84
C GLU A 813 -13.82 -18.86 19.11
N LEU A 814 -14.04 -20.17 19.27
CA LEU A 814 -15.29 -20.70 19.77
C LEU A 814 -15.44 -20.42 21.26
N ARG A 815 -16.65 -20.05 21.68
CA ARG A 815 -17.06 -19.77 23.06
C ARG A 815 -18.25 -20.65 23.45
N GLY A 816 -18.25 -21.11 24.69
CA GLY A 816 -19.26 -22.01 25.27
C GLY A 816 -19.94 -21.47 26.54
N PHE A 817 -19.71 -20.21 26.92
CA PHE A 817 -20.20 -19.69 28.19
C PHE A 817 -21.25 -18.58 28.06
N TYR A 818 -21.59 -18.14 26.84
CA TYR A 818 -22.70 -17.18 26.60
C TYR A 818 -24.06 -17.85 26.40
N ALA A 819 -24.14 -19.16 26.58
CA ALA A 819 -25.38 -19.92 26.56
C ALA A 819 -25.51 -20.74 27.84
N ASP A 820 -26.74 -21.07 28.22
CA ASP A 820 -27.00 -21.93 29.36
C ASP A 820 -26.63 -23.37 29.01
N SER A 821 -25.66 -23.93 29.75
CA SER A 821 -25.21 -25.33 29.71
C SER A 821 -25.05 -25.95 28.31
N PRO A 822 -24.26 -25.36 27.39
CA PRO A 822 -24.11 -25.95 26.08
C PRO A 822 -23.22 -27.19 26.12
N VAL A 823 -23.60 -28.22 25.37
CA VAL A 823 -22.84 -29.47 25.28
C VAL A 823 -21.48 -29.24 24.58
N TYR A 824 -21.42 -28.29 23.64
CA TYR A 824 -20.21 -27.86 22.93
C TYR A 824 -20.25 -26.35 22.64
N PRO A 825 -19.11 -25.67 22.50
CA PRO A 825 -19.04 -24.26 22.05
C PRO A 825 -19.69 -24.09 20.68
N TYR A 826 -20.53 -23.08 20.50
CA TYR A 826 -21.22 -22.80 19.23
C TYR A 826 -21.38 -21.31 18.94
N GLN A 827 -20.73 -20.47 19.73
CA GLN A 827 -20.59 -19.05 19.48
C GLN A 827 -19.18 -18.80 18.95
N ILE A 828 -19.05 -18.06 17.86
CA ILE A 828 -17.75 -17.53 17.44
C ILE A 828 -17.60 -16.10 17.94
N HIS A 829 -16.44 -15.80 18.50
CA HIS A 829 -16.12 -14.48 19.01
C HIS A 829 -15.58 -13.59 17.88
N LEU A 830 -16.18 -12.41 17.74
CA LEU A 830 -16.03 -11.54 16.56
C LEU A 830 -15.03 -10.41 16.77
N GLY A 831 -14.46 -10.30 17.96
CA GLY A 831 -13.47 -9.30 18.30
C GLY A 831 -12.31 -9.91 19.06
N GLU A 832 -11.41 -9.06 19.49
CA GLU A 832 -10.28 -9.42 20.32
C GLU A 832 -10.51 -8.91 21.73
N ASP A 833 -10.36 -9.78 22.71
CA ASP A 833 -10.40 -9.44 24.12
C ASP A 833 -8.97 -9.12 24.58
N TYR A 834 -8.75 -7.89 25.05
CA TYR A 834 -7.54 -7.50 25.75
C TYR A 834 -7.81 -7.56 27.25
N LEU A 835 -7.37 -8.64 27.90
CA LEU A 835 -7.46 -8.76 29.36
C LEU A 835 -6.50 -7.77 29.98
N ALA A 836 -7.03 -6.94 30.87
CA ALA A 836 -6.28 -5.95 31.63
C ALA A 836 -6.99 -5.69 32.96
N PRO A 837 -6.29 -5.15 33.98
CA PRO A 837 -6.92 -4.74 35.22
C PRO A 837 -8.10 -3.80 34.97
N LYS A 838 -9.15 -3.90 35.80
CA LYS A 838 -10.26 -2.95 35.75
C LYS A 838 -9.76 -1.51 35.89
N LYS A 839 -10.45 -0.59 35.24
CA LYS A 839 -10.14 0.85 35.19
C LYS A 839 -8.80 1.18 34.52
N THR A 840 -8.19 0.24 33.80
CA THR A 840 -7.05 0.56 32.92
C THR A 840 -7.52 1.55 31.84
N PRO A 841 -6.83 2.69 31.64
CA PRO A 841 -7.21 3.67 30.63
C PRO A 841 -7.03 3.15 29.21
N ILE A 842 -8.04 3.35 28.37
CA ILE A 842 -8.05 3.04 26.95
C ILE A 842 -7.89 4.35 26.18
N ILE A 843 -6.94 4.38 25.25
CA ILE A 843 -6.64 5.56 24.43
C ILE A 843 -7.18 5.41 23.02
N ALA A 844 -7.43 6.54 22.35
CA ALA A 844 -7.69 6.56 20.92
C ALA A 844 -6.43 6.10 20.16
N PRO A 845 -6.49 5.00 19.37
CA PRO A 845 -5.32 4.48 18.67
C PRO A 845 -4.88 5.35 17.48
N TYR A 846 -5.81 6.15 16.95
CA TYR A 846 -5.65 7.07 15.84
C TYR A 846 -6.46 8.34 16.10
N ASP A 847 -6.17 9.40 15.36
CA ASP A 847 -7.12 10.51 15.21
C ASP A 847 -8.41 9.96 14.59
N GLY A 848 -9.57 10.40 15.09
CA GLY A 848 -10.85 9.94 14.55
C GLY A 848 -12.04 10.50 15.29
N GLU A 849 -13.16 9.79 15.18
CA GLU A 849 -14.48 10.29 15.57
C GLU A 849 -15.24 9.22 16.35
N ILE A 850 -15.60 9.55 17.60
CA ILE A 850 -16.54 8.76 18.40
C ILE A 850 -17.96 9.06 17.90
N LEU A 851 -18.67 8.00 17.53
CA LEU A 851 -20.01 8.04 16.95
C LEU A 851 -21.12 7.83 17.99
N GLY A 852 -20.76 7.35 19.18
CA GLY A 852 -21.66 7.15 20.29
C GLY A 852 -21.00 6.36 21.42
N ILE A 853 -21.41 6.66 22.64
CA ILE A 853 -21.09 5.88 23.84
C ILE A 853 -22.42 5.58 24.54
N VAL A 854 -22.75 4.30 24.73
CA VAL A 854 -24.03 3.86 25.30
C VAL A 854 -23.86 2.70 26.26
N TYR A 855 -24.63 2.76 27.34
CA TYR A 855 -24.91 1.65 28.22
C TYR A 855 -26.41 1.29 28.15
N HIS A 856 -26.72 0.07 27.73
CA HIS A 856 -28.09 -0.43 27.60
C HIS A 856 -28.40 -1.42 28.73
N ARG A 857 -29.44 -1.15 29.52
CA ARG A 857 -29.92 -2.08 30.57
C ARG A 857 -31.42 -2.33 30.47
N ASN A 858 -31.84 -3.54 30.83
CA ASN A 858 -33.24 -3.84 31.15
C ASN A 858 -33.49 -3.46 32.60
N ALA A 859 -34.46 -2.57 32.87
CA ALA A 859 -34.75 -2.11 34.22
C ALA A 859 -35.27 -3.24 35.14
N ASP A 860 -35.96 -4.22 34.55
CA ASP A 860 -36.70 -5.25 35.27
C ASP A 860 -35.95 -6.61 35.37
N LYS A 861 -34.72 -6.72 34.83
CA LYS A 861 -33.93 -7.96 34.90
C LYS A 861 -32.75 -7.82 35.86
N THR A 862 -32.59 -8.80 36.75
CA THR A 862 -31.33 -9.01 37.47
C THR A 862 -30.22 -9.36 36.48
N LYS A 863 -29.00 -8.85 36.70
CA LYS A 863 -27.84 -9.17 35.85
C LYS A 863 -27.45 -10.64 36.07
N ASP A 864 -27.72 -11.50 35.11
CA ASP A 864 -27.25 -12.88 35.14
C ASP A 864 -25.77 -12.97 34.72
N THR A 865 -25.04 -13.94 35.27
CA THR A 865 -23.67 -14.24 34.83
C THR A 865 -23.69 -14.60 33.33
N ALA A 866 -22.69 -14.16 32.58
CA ALA A 866 -22.62 -14.20 31.12
C ALA A 866 -23.63 -13.34 30.35
N GLU A 867 -24.39 -12.47 31.05
CA GLU A 867 -25.29 -11.50 30.45
C GLU A 867 -24.81 -10.06 30.72
N GLY A 868 -24.31 -9.37 29.68
CA GLY A 868 -23.93 -7.96 29.77
C GLY A 868 -22.84 -7.58 28.79
N ILE A 869 -23.13 -6.59 27.94
CA ILE A 869 -22.13 -6.01 27.02
C ILE A 869 -21.34 -4.86 27.65
N GLY A 870 -21.73 -4.41 28.86
CA GLY A 870 -21.13 -3.23 29.50
C GLY A 870 -21.39 -1.95 28.72
N THR A 871 -20.61 -0.91 29.02
CA THR A 871 -20.64 0.33 28.23
C THR A 871 -19.98 0.08 26.88
N THR A 872 -20.61 0.56 25.82
CA THR A 872 -20.20 0.42 24.41
C THR A 872 -19.72 1.75 23.88
N LEU A 873 -18.61 1.77 23.15
CA LEU A 873 -18.09 2.91 22.40
C LEU A 873 -17.90 2.48 20.93
N GLN A 874 -18.41 3.29 20.01
CA GLN A 874 -18.16 3.10 18.57
C GLN A 874 -17.38 4.29 18.02
N MET A 875 -16.24 4.02 17.41
CA MET A 875 -15.38 5.01 16.74
C MET A 875 -15.26 4.71 15.24
N ARG A 876 -15.03 5.74 14.42
CA ARG A 876 -14.54 5.60 13.04
C ARG A 876 -13.22 6.34 12.86
N VAL A 877 -12.35 5.77 12.03
CA VAL A 877 -11.07 6.32 11.60
C VAL A 877 -11.03 6.23 10.09
N LYS A 878 -10.53 7.26 9.40
CA LYS A 878 -10.37 7.17 7.95
C LYS A 878 -9.26 6.18 7.59
N VAL A 879 -9.46 5.39 6.54
CA VAL A 879 -8.46 4.41 6.09
C VAL A 879 -7.15 5.07 5.63
N GLU A 880 -7.21 6.30 5.13
CA GLU A 880 -6.02 7.09 4.78
C GLU A 880 -5.13 7.35 6.00
N ASP A 881 -5.73 7.62 7.16
CA ASP A 881 -5.05 7.92 8.43
C ASP A 881 -4.55 6.66 9.17
N LEU A 882 -4.95 5.47 8.72
CA LEU A 882 -4.38 4.24 9.26
C LEU A 882 -2.93 4.11 8.81
N HIS A 883 -2.03 3.94 9.78
CA HIS A 883 -0.60 3.73 9.56
C HIS A 883 -0.34 2.29 9.12
N LEU A 884 -0.91 1.85 8.00
CA LEU A 884 -0.76 0.52 7.43
C LEU A 884 0.07 0.55 6.16
N THR A 885 0.67 -0.60 5.81
CA THR A 885 1.35 -0.77 4.51
C THR A 885 0.34 -0.72 3.37
N PRO A 886 0.74 -0.33 2.14
CA PRO A 886 -0.14 -0.40 0.97
C PRO A 886 -0.75 -1.79 0.76
N LYS A 887 0.03 -2.85 1.03
CA LYS A 887 -0.45 -4.23 1.01
C LYS A 887 -1.57 -4.48 2.00
N ASP A 888 -1.40 -4.08 3.27
CA ASP A 888 -2.42 -4.29 4.30
C ASP A 888 -3.68 -3.45 4.02
N LYS A 889 -3.53 -2.23 3.49
CA LYS A 889 -4.66 -1.40 3.06
C LYS A 889 -5.43 -2.07 1.92
N GLU A 890 -4.74 -2.60 0.92
CA GLU A 890 -5.39 -3.32 -0.18
C GLU A 890 -6.05 -4.62 0.30
N LEU A 891 -5.38 -5.38 1.16
CA LEU A 891 -5.88 -6.68 1.62
C LEU A 891 -7.12 -6.53 2.51
N TYR A 892 -7.11 -5.56 3.43
CA TYR A 892 -8.13 -5.48 4.47
C TYR A 892 -9.16 -4.36 4.26
N PHE A 893 -8.81 -3.28 3.57
CA PHE A 893 -9.60 -2.04 3.51
C PHE A 893 -9.82 -1.50 2.07
N LYS A 894 -9.61 -2.33 1.04
CA LYS A 894 -9.90 -1.92 -0.34
C LYS A 894 -11.38 -1.55 -0.49
N ASP A 895 -11.62 -0.37 -1.07
CA ASP A 895 -12.93 0.30 -1.19
C ASP A 895 -13.58 0.74 0.14
N SER A 896 -12.83 0.76 1.24
CA SER A 896 -13.29 1.31 2.52
C SER A 896 -12.83 2.76 2.69
N GLU A 897 -13.76 3.65 3.00
CA GLU A 897 -13.46 5.02 3.42
C GLU A 897 -13.05 5.04 4.91
N TYR A 898 -13.73 4.25 5.73
CA TYR A 898 -13.55 4.20 7.18
C TYR A 898 -13.26 2.78 7.68
N ALA A 899 -12.46 2.72 8.73
CA ALA A 899 -12.42 1.59 9.66
C ALA A 899 -13.22 1.95 10.91
N TYR A 900 -14.16 1.09 11.27
CA TYR A 900 -14.97 1.21 12.48
C TYR A 900 -14.31 0.39 13.60
N ILE A 901 -13.95 1.05 14.69
CA ILE A 901 -13.38 0.44 15.90
C ILE A 901 -14.46 0.47 16.97
N GLY A 902 -14.99 -0.71 17.31
CA GLY A 902 -15.97 -0.88 18.36
C GLY A 902 -15.32 -1.39 19.64
N ILE A 903 -15.70 -0.85 20.79
CA ILE A 903 -15.18 -1.26 22.10
C ILE A 903 -16.36 -1.52 23.05
N ILE A 904 -16.34 -2.64 23.76
CA ILE A 904 -17.35 -2.98 24.79
C ILE A 904 -16.67 -3.45 26.08
N HIS A 905 -17.47 -3.75 27.09
CA HIS A 905 -17.00 -4.11 28.44
C HIS A 905 -16.24 -2.96 29.13
N LEU A 906 -16.69 -1.73 28.87
CA LEU A 906 -16.13 -0.51 29.44
C LEU A 906 -16.77 -0.16 30.78
N ASP A 907 -15.97 0.44 31.67
CA ASP A 907 -16.41 0.97 32.96
C ASP A 907 -17.38 2.13 32.73
N GLN A 908 -18.60 1.99 33.23
CA GLN A 908 -19.67 2.97 32.99
C GLN A 908 -19.34 4.32 33.63
N GLU A 909 -18.98 4.34 34.91
CA GLU A 909 -18.81 5.58 35.65
C GLU A 909 -17.64 6.41 35.12
N PHE A 910 -16.47 5.78 34.95
CA PHE A 910 -15.26 6.45 34.50
C PHE A 910 -15.35 6.85 33.03
N THR A 911 -16.01 6.04 32.19
CA THR A 911 -16.19 6.39 30.78
C THR A 911 -17.16 7.57 30.63
N PHE A 912 -18.31 7.58 31.30
CA PHE A 912 -19.26 8.71 31.17
C PHE A 912 -18.83 9.99 31.91
N LYS A 913 -17.91 9.89 32.88
CA LYS A 913 -17.30 11.05 33.58
C LYS A 913 -15.91 11.42 33.04
N ASN A 914 -15.59 11.02 31.81
CA ASN A 914 -14.27 11.26 31.24
C ASN A 914 -14.03 12.77 31.01
N GLN A 915 -13.34 13.40 31.95
CA GLN A 915 -13.04 14.84 31.94
C GLN A 915 -12.17 15.24 30.74
N ALA A 916 -11.30 14.34 30.25
CA ALA A 916 -10.42 14.61 29.11
C ALA A 916 -11.21 14.76 27.80
N LEU A 917 -12.46 14.27 27.75
CA LEU A 917 -13.37 14.42 26.62
C LEU A 917 -14.47 15.46 26.86
N GLY A 918 -14.60 15.98 28.09
CA GLY A 918 -15.69 16.91 28.44
C GLY A 918 -17.09 16.30 28.31
N ILE A 919 -17.20 14.97 28.41
CA ILE A 919 -18.48 14.28 28.22
C ILE A 919 -19.29 14.18 29.51
N SER A 920 -20.60 14.23 29.35
CA SER A 920 -21.62 13.98 30.38
C SER A 920 -22.59 12.89 29.91
N SER A 921 -23.44 12.36 30.80
CA SER A 921 -24.43 11.34 30.46
C SER A 921 -25.86 11.85 30.57
N ALA A 922 -26.73 11.35 29.70
CA ALA A 922 -28.18 11.44 29.82
C ALA A 922 -28.80 10.04 29.74
N GLU A 923 -30.00 9.85 30.29
CA GLU A 923 -30.75 8.60 30.22
C GLU A 923 -32.01 8.76 29.38
N LEU A 924 -32.35 7.72 28.62
CA LEU A 924 -33.66 7.56 28.03
C LEU A 924 -34.28 6.23 28.46
N GLN A 925 -35.49 6.30 29.02
CA GLN A 925 -36.29 5.13 29.32
C GLN A 925 -37.23 4.83 28.16
N GLN A 926 -37.27 3.57 27.74
CA GLN A 926 -38.16 3.06 26.71
C GLN A 926 -38.98 1.90 27.26
N SER A 927 -40.28 1.92 27.01
CA SER A 927 -41.19 0.84 27.37
C SER A 927 -41.74 0.19 26.12
N LYS A 928 -41.44 -1.10 25.92
CA LYS A 928 -42.00 -1.90 24.82
C LYS A 928 -42.72 -3.11 25.40
N GLY A 929 -44.04 -2.98 25.56
CA GLY A 929 -44.85 -3.99 26.24
C GLY A 929 -44.53 -4.03 27.74
N LYS A 930 -44.21 -5.22 28.27
CA LYS A 930 -43.85 -5.42 29.70
C LYS A 930 -42.37 -5.14 30.03
N ASN A 931 -41.53 -4.90 29.02
CA ASN A 931 -40.10 -4.68 29.23
C ASN A 931 -39.79 -3.19 29.21
N THR A 932 -39.14 -2.72 30.28
CA THR A 932 -38.55 -1.39 30.33
C THR A 932 -37.05 -1.47 30.09
N THR A 933 -36.53 -0.70 29.14
CA THR A 933 -35.09 -0.53 28.91
C THR A 933 -34.67 0.89 29.24
N ILE A 934 -33.47 1.05 29.78
CA ILE A 934 -32.85 2.35 30.06
C ILE A 934 -31.55 2.41 29.26
N ASP A 935 -31.46 3.41 28.39
CA ASP A 935 -30.28 3.71 27.59
C ASP A 935 -29.59 4.94 28.18
N THR A 936 -28.43 4.76 28.81
CA THR A 936 -27.54 5.85 29.20
C THR A 936 -26.64 6.18 28.02
N TYR A 937 -26.60 7.42 27.55
CA TYR A 937 -25.81 7.84 26.39
C TYR A 937 -24.97 9.09 26.68
N ALA A 938 -23.85 9.24 25.96
CA ALA A 938 -22.94 10.36 26.15
C ALA A 938 -23.41 11.62 25.41
N THR A 939 -23.16 12.75 26.05
CA THR A 939 -23.42 14.11 25.58
C THR A 939 -22.15 14.94 25.72
N VAL A 940 -22.01 15.96 24.88
CA VAL A 940 -20.93 16.94 24.93
C VAL A 940 -21.51 18.34 24.86
N LEU A 941 -20.82 19.32 25.46
CA LEU A 941 -21.21 20.72 25.35
C LEU A 941 -20.96 21.22 23.92
N ASP A 942 -22.02 21.59 23.23
CA ASP A 942 -21.93 22.36 22.00
C ASP A 942 -21.62 23.82 22.36
N HIS A 943 -20.46 24.31 21.91
CA HIS A 943 -20.01 25.68 22.20
C HIS A 943 -20.75 26.76 21.44
N GLU A 944 -21.43 26.43 20.33
CA GLU A 944 -22.23 27.39 19.58
C GLU A 944 -23.58 27.62 20.24
N THR A 945 -24.20 26.56 20.76
CA THR A 945 -25.53 26.61 21.39
C THR A 945 -25.49 26.68 22.91
N ASN A 946 -24.33 26.41 23.53
CA ASN A 946 -24.14 26.25 24.97
C ASN A 946 -25.08 25.19 25.59
N GLN A 947 -25.43 24.16 24.82
CA GLN A 947 -26.30 23.06 25.26
C GLN A 947 -25.55 21.72 25.22
N GLN A 948 -25.96 20.79 26.07
CA GLN A 948 -25.50 19.41 26.00
C GLN A 948 -26.20 18.71 24.84
N VAL A 949 -25.43 18.29 23.84
CA VAL A 949 -25.93 17.57 22.67
C VAL A 949 -25.42 16.12 22.69
N PRO A 950 -26.22 15.13 22.26
CA PRO A 950 -25.75 13.75 22.19
C PRO A 950 -24.63 13.58 21.16
N ILE A 951 -23.70 12.68 21.46
CA ILE A 951 -22.70 12.23 20.48
C ILE A 951 -23.37 11.26 19.51
N THR A 952 -23.42 11.61 18.22
CA THR A 952 -24.06 10.79 17.17
C THR A 952 -23.20 10.71 15.91
N PRO A 953 -23.53 9.85 14.92
CA PRO A 953 -22.84 9.82 13.64
C PRO A 953 -22.92 11.12 12.84
N GLU A 954 -24.00 11.89 13.00
CA GLU A 954 -24.16 13.22 12.43
C GLU A 954 -23.44 14.32 13.23
N HIS A 955 -23.30 14.14 14.55
CA HIS A 955 -22.57 15.03 15.46
C HIS A 955 -21.50 14.26 16.25
N PRO A 956 -20.45 13.76 15.57
CA PRO A 956 -19.46 12.91 16.22
C PRO A 956 -18.50 13.74 17.08
N LEU A 957 -17.95 13.12 18.13
CA LEU A 957 -16.91 13.71 18.95
C LEU A 957 -15.53 13.37 18.37
N LYS A 958 -14.79 14.41 17.94
CA LYS A 958 -13.42 14.25 17.44
C LYS A 958 -12.45 13.98 18.59
N VAL A 959 -11.56 13.02 18.39
CA VAL A 959 -10.52 12.66 19.36
C VAL A 959 -9.16 12.56 18.69
N LYS A 960 -8.11 12.79 19.47
CA LYS A 960 -6.72 12.69 19.02
C LYS A 960 -6.07 11.39 19.46
N LYS A 961 -5.17 10.85 18.64
CA LYS A 961 -4.35 9.69 18.98
C LYS A 961 -3.70 9.90 20.36
N GLY A 962 -3.82 8.90 21.23
CA GLY A 962 -3.27 8.95 22.59
C GLY A 962 -4.20 9.55 23.64
N GLN A 963 -5.31 10.19 23.26
CA GLN A 963 -6.29 10.71 24.20
C GLN A 963 -7.05 9.57 24.88
N ILE A 964 -7.24 9.61 26.20
CA ILE A 964 -8.03 8.62 26.93
C ILE A 964 -9.50 8.76 26.52
N ILE A 965 -10.09 7.68 26.01
CA ILE A 965 -11.46 7.65 25.51
C ILE A 965 -12.40 6.80 26.35
N ALA A 966 -11.88 5.82 27.09
CA ALA A 966 -12.66 4.93 27.93
C ALA A 966 -11.77 4.25 28.98
N TYR A 967 -12.38 3.42 29.82
CA TYR A 967 -11.69 2.64 30.84
C TYR A 967 -12.20 1.20 30.82
N VAL A 968 -11.32 0.23 31.08
CA VAL A 968 -11.67 -1.20 31.17
C VAL A 968 -12.68 -1.43 32.29
N GLY A 969 -13.79 -2.11 32.00
CA GLY A 969 -14.81 -2.44 33.00
C GLY A 969 -14.40 -3.57 33.94
N ASP A 970 -15.18 -3.75 34.99
CA ASP A 970 -15.02 -4.87 35.90
C ASP A 970 -15.77 -6.15 35.45
N THR A 971 -15.68 -7.21 36.25
CA THR A 971 -16.32 -8.49 35.95
C THR A 971 -17.86 -8.42 35.92
N HIS A 972 -18.48 -7.43 36.55
CA HIS A 972 -19.93 -7.22 36.50
C HIS A 972 -20.37 -6.47 35.24
N GLU A 973 -19.45 -5.77 34.58
CA GLU A 973 -19.70 -5.03 33.34
C GLU A 973 -19.43 -5.87 32.09
N ASN A 974 -18.92 -7.10 32.24
CA ASN A 974 -18.50 -7.94 31.13
C ASN A 974 -19.09 -9.36 31.15
N GLY A 975 -20.23 -9.54 31.84
CA GLY A 975 -20.89 -10.83 31.93
C GLY A 975 -20.11 -11.86 32.76
N GLY A 976 -19.32 -11.44 33.75
CA GLY A 976 -18.61 -12.36 34.65
C GLY A 976 -17.37 -13.02 34.02
N TRP A 977 -16.95 -12.59 32.84
CA TRP A 977 -15.65 -12.95 32.29
C TRP A 977 -14.53 -12.15 32.98
N MET A 978 -13.26 -12.55 32.83
CA MET A 978 -12.13 -11.79 33.38
C MET A 978 -12.15 -10.33 32.92
N THR A 979 -11.66 -9.39 33.74
CA THR A 979 -11.63 -7.97 33.39
C THR A 979 -10.89 -7.74 32.07
N HIS A 980 -11.54 -7.10 31.11
CA HIS A 980 -11.03 -6.94 29.75
C HIS A 980 -11.80 -5.85 29.00
N ALA A 981 -11.20 -5.38 27.90
CA ALA A 981 -11.91 -4.64 26.87
C ALA A 981 -11.95 -5.47 25.59
N HIS A 982 -13.14 -5.57 25.00
CA HIS A 982 -13.32 -6.25 23.73
C HIS A 982 -13.28 -5.23 22.60
N PHE A 983 -12.47 -5.49 21.58
CA PHE A 983 -12.31 -4.66 20.39
C PHE A 983 -12.82 -5.40 19.16
N ALA A 984 -13.71 -4.77 18.40
CA ALA A 984 -14.10 -5.24 17.07
C ALA A 984 -13.66 -4.24 16.00
N LEU A 985 -13.24 -4.76 14.84
CA LEU A 985 -12.81 -3.96 13.71
C LEU A 985 -13.65 -4.30 12.48
N VAL A 986 -14.22 -3.29 11.83
CA VAL A 986 -15.03 -3.46 10.62
C VAL A 986 -14.60 -2.46 9.55
N ALA A 987 -14.28 -2.99 8.37
CA ALA A 987 -13.99 -2.22 7.18
C ALA A 987 -15.29 -1.80 6.48
N SER A 988 -15.47 -0.50 6.21
CA SER A 988 -16.65 0.04 5.53
C SER A 988 -16.76 -0.43 4.06
N GLY A 989 -17.86 -0.06 3.40
CA GLY A 989 -18.04 -0.26 1.97
C GLY A 989 -18.80 -1.54 1.61
N THR A 990 -19.20 -1.61 0.33
CA THR A 990 -20.17 -2.59 -0.19
C THR A 990 -19.55 -3.68 -1.04
N LYS A 991 -18.21 -3.72 -1.14
CA LYS A 991 -17.48 -4.65 -2.01
C LYS A 991 -16.58 -5.56 -1.18
N SER A 992 -16.57 -6.83 -1.54
CA SER A 992 -15.78 -7.88 -0.91
C SER A 992 -14.85 -8.47 -1.97
N TRP A 993 -13.59 -8.02 -1.96
CA TRP A 993 -12.57 -8.44 -2.92
C TRP A 993 -11.95 -9.77 -2.51
N ASN A 994 -11.54 -10.56 -3.49
CA ASN A 994 -10.72 -11.76 -3.27
C ASN A 994 -9.37 -11.62 -3.99
N ALA A 995 -8.48 -12.61 -3.81
CA ALA A 995 -7.13 -12.51 -4.34
C ALA A 995 -7.08 -12.69 -5.86
N ASN A 996 -8.17 -13.11 -6.52
CA ASN A 996 -8.30 -13.09 -7.98
C ASN A 996 -8.49 -11.67 -8.56
N GLY A 997 -8.64 -10.66 -7.70
CA GLY A 997 -8.89 -9.28 -8.10
C GLY A 997 -10.32 -9.05 -8.55
N PHE A 998 -11.27 -9.92 -8.21
CA PHE A 998 -12.70 -9.71 -8.43
C PHE A 998 -13.38 -9.40 -7.10
N TRP A 999 -14.58 -8.82 -7.15
CA TRP A 999 -15.39 -8.56 -5.96
C TRP A 999 -16.83 -9.02 -6.10
N LYS A 1000 -17.45 -9.29 -4.96
CA LYS A 1000 -18.89 -9.47 -4.81
C LYS A 1000 -19.48 -8.44 -3.87
N THR A 1001 -20.78 -8.20 -3.99
CA THR A 1001 -21.49 -7.27 -3.10
C THR A 1001 -21.52 -7.83 -1.67
N LYS A 1002 -21.26 -6.97 -0.69
CA LYS A 1002 -21.46 -7.21 0.75
C LYS A 1002 -22.30 -6.09 1.35
N SER A 1003 -22.83 -6.31 2.55
CA SER A 1003 -23.49 -5.24 3.31
C SER A 1003 -22.45 -4.27 3.87
N ASP A 1004 -22.69 -2.97 3.72
CA ASP A 1004 -21.97 -1.96 4.53
C ASP A 1004 -22.56 -1.96 5.94
N TYR A 1005 -21.99 -2.83 6.77
CA TYR A 1005 -22.58 -3.24 8.04
C TYR A 1005 -22.88 -2.06 8.97
N TYR A 1006 -21.93 -1.14 9.14
CA TYR A 1006 -22.14 0.06 9.96
C TYR A 1006 -22.76 1.22 9.18
N GLY A 1007 -22.47 1.40 7.89
CA GLY A 1007 -23.01 2.51 7.12
C GLY A 1007 -24.55 2.58 7.11
N ALA A 1008 -25.23 1.42 7.13
CA ALA A 1008 -26.69 1.37 7.25
C ALA A 1008 -27.18 1.49 8.71
N ARG A 1009 -26.52 0.81 9.66
CA ARG A 1009 -26.93 0.75 11.07
C ARG A 1009 -26.82 2.11 11.77
N LEU A 1010 -25.76 2.86 11.48
CA LEU A 1010 -25.49 4.15 12.14
C LEU A 1010 -26.58 5.18 11.84
N LYS A 1011 -27.27 5.08 10.70
CA LYS A 1011 -28.39 5.99 10.35
C LYS A 1011 -29.59 5.87 11.29
N SER A 1012 -29.70 4.77 12.03
CA SER A 1012 -30.76 4.56 13.00
C SER A 1012 -30.33 4.89 14.42
N TYR A 1013 -29.23 5.62 14.65
CA TYR A 1013 -28.81 6.00 16.00
C TYR A 1013 -28.72 7.52 16.15
N ASN A 1014 -29.70 8.09 16.82
CA ASN A 1014 -29.67 9.42 17.39
C ASN A 1014 -30.60 9.40 18.62
N PRO A 1015 -30.07 9.53 19.85
CA PRO A 1015 -30.90 9.41 21.03
C PRO A 1015 -31.86 10.60 21.23
N ALA A 1016 -31.61 11.75 20.59
CA ALA A 1016 -32.50 12.92 20.61
C ALA A 1016 -33.63 12.86 19.56
N ASP A 1017 -33.58 11.91 18.62
CA ASP A 1017 -34.61 11.72 17.58
C ASP A 1017 -35.38 10.42 17.83
N PRO A 1018 -36.68 10.49 18.23
CA PRO A 1018 -37.50 9.30 18.47
C PRO A 1018 -37.58 8.33 17.29
N ALA A 1019 -37.47 8.81 16.04
CA ALA A 1019 -37.51 7.96 14.85
C ALA A 1019 -36.19 7.22 14.61
N LYS A 1020 -35.09 7.70 15.21
CA LYS A 1020 -33.74 7.13 15.11
C LYS A 1020 -33.21 6.66 16.46
N HIS A 1021 -34.08 6.44 17.44
CA HIS A 1021 -33.68 5.99 18.77
C HIS A 1021 -33.49 4.46 18.79
N ASN A 1022 -32.40 3.97 18.22
CA ASN A 1022 -32.04 2.55 18.27
C ASN A 1022 -30.56 2.38 18.63
N TRP A 1023 -30.28 2.03 19.90
CA TRP A 1023 -28.92 1.73 20.37
C TRP A 1023 -28.23 0.62 19.54
N GLY A 1024 -29.02 -0.27 18.94
CA GLY A 1024 -28.56 -1.27 18.00
C GLY A 1024 -27.87 -0.69 16.75
N GLY A 1025 -27.99 0.61 16.49
CA GLY A 1025 -27.25 1.30 15.43
C GLY A 1025 -25.74 1.44 15.70
N ILE A 1026 -25.33 1.55 16.98
CA ILE A 1026 -23.93 1.66 17.42
C ILE A 1026 -23.42 0.43 18.16
N ARG A 1027 -24.23 -0.62 18.32
CA ARG A 1027 -23.81 -1.86 18.98
C ARG A 1027 -22.59 -2.48 18.29
N VAL A 1028 -21.62 -2.88 19.09
CA VAL A 1028 -20.38 -3.53 18.66
C VAL A 1028 -20.57 -5.04 18.49
N ASN A 1029 -19.85 -5.61 17.54
CA ASN A 1029 -19.87 -7.04 17.22
C ASN A 1029 -19.14 -7.86 18.28
N GLY A 1030 -19.87 -8.40 19.27
CA GLY A 1030 -19.29 -9.28 20.30
C GLY A 1030 -19.15 -10.74 19.85
N VAL A 1031 -20.28 -11.44 19.72
CA VAL A 1031 -20.32 -12.87 19.36
C VAL A 1031 -21.37 -13.16 18.29
N PHE A 1032 -21.12 -14.18 17.48
CA PHE A 1032 -22.10 -14.72 16.53
C PHE A 1032 -22.47 -16.15 16.91
N PHE A 1033 -23.77 -16.44 16.98
CA PHE A 1033 -24.30 -17.76 17.33
C PHE A 1033 -24.58 -18.55 16.06
N SER A 1034 -24.16 -19.82 16.02
CA SER A 1034 -24.68 -20.75 15.01
C SER A 1034 -26.20 -20.89 15.17
N GLN A 1035 -26.95 -20.74 14.06
CA GLN A 1035 -28.41 -20.90 14.03
C GLN A 1035 -28.85 -22.30 13.60
N SER A 1036 -27.97 -23.04 12.90
CA SER A 1036 -28.28 -24.31 12.23
C SER A 1036 -27.80 -25.54 12.98
N ASP A 1037 -27.26 -25.38 14.19
CA ASP A 1037 -26.51 -26.42 14.89
C ASP A 1037 -27.34 -27.12 15.98
N PHE A 1038 -27.22 -28.45 16.02
CA PHE A 1038 -27.78 -29.32 17.04
C PHE A 1038 -27.22 -29.01 18.43
N SER A 1039 -26.12 -28.27 18.55
CA SER A 1039 -25.50 -27.82 19.82
C SER A 1039 -26.43 -27.11 20.81
N ARG A 1040 -27.58 -26.59 20.37
CA ARG A 1040 -28.64 -26.06 21.28
C ARG A 1040 -29.49 -27.15 21.94
N GLN A 1041 -29.42 -28.39 21.48
CA GLN A 1041 -30.18 -29.52 22.01
C GLN A 1041 -29.43 -30.10 23.21
N ALA A 1042 -30.17 -30.52 24.24
CA ALA A 1042 -29.59 -31.05 25.48
C ALA A 1042 -28.79 -32.36 25.31
N ASN A 1043 -28.82 -33.01 24.13
CA ASN A 1043 -28.05 -34.20 23.76
C ASN A 1043 -28.01 -34.36 22.23
N PRO A 1044 -27.15 -33.62 21.50
CA PRO A 1044 -27.14 -33.69 20.05
C PRO A 1044 -26.52 -35.00 19.58
N VAL A 1045 -27.35 -35.93 19.14
CA VAL A 1045 -26.89 -37.14 18.47
C VAL A 1045 -26.58 -36.79 17.02
N SER A 1046 -25.39 -37.19 16.54
CA SER A 1046 -25.02 -37.01 15.13
C SER A 1046 -26.05 -37.69 14.24
N PRO A 1047 -26.64 -36.99 13.26
CA PRO A 1047 -27.61 -37.63 12.39
C PRO A 1047 -26.89 -38.67 11.54
N LYS A 1048 -27.55 -39.82 11.32
CA LYS A 1048 -27.03 -40.84 10.40
C LYS A 1048 -26.98 -40.26 9.00
N ILE A 1049 -25.81 -40.37 8.36
CA ILE A 1049 -25.58 -39.86 7.01
C ILE A 1049 -25.24 -40.99 6.04
N ASP A 1050 -25.56 -40.79 4.77
CA ASP A 1050 -25.17 -41.66 3.69
C ASP A 1050 -23.72 -41.39 3.36
N LYS A 1051 -22.89 -42.42 3.47
CA LYS A 1051 -21.44 -42.32 3.31
C LYS A 1051 -20.99 -41.86 1.93
N LYS A 1052 -21.76 -42.14 0.86
CA LYS A 1052 -21.42 -41.80 -0.52
C LYS A 1052 -21.84 -40.38 -0.90
N THR A 1053 -22.97 -39.92 -0.38
CA THR A 1053 -23.59 -38.65 -0.79
C THR A 1053 -23.49 -37.56 0.28
N GLY A 1054 -23.23 -37.93 1.53
CA GLY A 1054 -23.24 -37.06 2.71
C GLY A 1054 -24.63 -36.64 3.18
N LYS A 1055 -25.69 -37.11 2.53
CA LYS A 1055 -27.08 -36.77 2.87
C LYS A 1055 -27.55 -37.47 4.13
N LEU A 1056 -28.51 -36.86 4.83
CA LEU A 1056 -29.17 -37.50 5.97
C LEU A 1056 -29.96 -38.76 5.53
N VAL A 1057 -29.82 -39.85 6.28
CA VAL A 1057 -30.57 -41.10 6.06
C VAL A 1057 -31.84 -41.07 6.91
N GLN A 1058 -32.95 -40.58 6.32
CA GLN A 1058 -34.28 -40.41 6.94
C GLN A 1058 -34.31 -39.52 8.21
N PRO A 1059 -35.44 -38.87 8.56
CA PRO A 1059 -35.45 -37.92 9.66
C PRO A 1059 -35.42 -38.68 11.00
N LYS A 1060 -34.28 -38.63 11.71
CA LYS A 1060 -34.11 -39.08 13.11
C LYS A 1060 -34.17 -40.60 13.39
N ALA A 1061 -33.63 -41.47 12.53
CA ALA A 1061 -33.28 -42.82 13.01
C ALA A 1061 -32.08 -42.70 13.97
N ASN A 1062 -32.24 -43.16 15.23
CA ASN A 1062 -31.25 -43.19 16.32
C ASN A 1062 -29.82 -42.93 15.84
N GLY A 1063 -29.38 -41.67 15.98
CA GLY A 1063 -28.09 -41.24 15.47
C GLY A 1063 -26.95 -42.05 16.06
N VAL A 1064 -25.82 -42.09 15.35
CA VAL A 1064 -24.65 -42.87 15.75
C VAL A 1064 -23.60 -41.90 16.28
N GLY A 1065 -23.38 -41.91 17.59
CA GLY A 1065 -22.35 -41.08 18.25
C GLY A 1065 -22.75 -39.63 18.52
N ASN A 1066 -21.87 -38.91 19.22
CA ASN A 1066 -22.07 -37.52 19.61
C ASN A 1066 -21.84 -36.58 18.41
N TYR A 1067 -22.61 -35.49 18.31
CA TYR A 1067 -22.27 -34.38 17.43
C TYR A 1067 -21.03 -33.67 17.96
N SER A 1068 -20.03 -33.41 17.11
CA SER A 1068 -18.66 -33.18 17.60
C SER A 1068 -18.21 -31.72 17.54
N PHE A 1069 -18.73 -30.88 16.64
CA PHE A 1069 -18.27 -29.49 16.46
C PHE A 1069 -19.19 -28.66 15.54
N PRO A 1070 -19.37 -27.36 15.79
CA PRO A 1070 -19.96 -26.44 14.81
C PRO A 1070 -18.96 -26.16 13.67
N ILE A 1071 -19.44 -25.97 12.45
CA ILE A 1071 -18.69 -25.30 11.38
C ILE A 1071 -19.22 -23.87 11.26
N LEU A 1072 -18.40 -22.90 11.65
CA LEU A 1072 -18.75 -21.49 11.77
C LEU A 1072 -17.52 -20.61 11.47
N PRO A 1073 -17.07 -20.55 10.22
CA PRO A 1073 -15.81 -19.89 9.87
C PRO A 1073 -15.92 -18.38 10.03
N ILE A 1074 -14.89 -17.74 10.59
CA ILE A 1074 -14.87 -16.28 10.74
C ILE A 1074 -14.90 -15.57 9.38
N THR A 1075 -14.34 -16.21 8.36
CA THR A 1075 -14.25 -15.68 6.98
C THR A 1075 -15.62 -15.32 6.41
N ASP A 1076 -16.70 -16.00 6.81
CA ASP A 1076 -18.07 -15.62 6.41
C ASP A 1076 -18.45 -14.22 6.93
N ARG A 1077 -18.05 -13.88 8.16
CA ARG A 1077 -18.32 -12.56 8.76
C ARG A 1077 -17.39 -11.50 8.19
N GLU A 1078 -16.14 -11.86 7.92
CA GLU A 1078 -15.19 -10.96 7.24
C GLU A 1078 -15.68 -10.58 5.84
N MET A 1079 -16.25 -11.55 5.11
CA MET A 1079 -16.73 -11.34 3.74
C MET A 1079 -18.09 -10.63 3.66
N ILE A 1080 -19.02 -10.93 4.58
CA ILE A 1080 -20.39 -10.38 4.56
C ILE A 1080 -20.49 -9.03 5.27
N TRP A 1081 -19.83 -8.89 6.43
CA TRP A 1081 -19.92 -7.68 7.26
C TRP A 1081 -18.72 -6.75 7.12
N GLY A 1082 -17.61 -7.22 6.53
CA GLY A 1082 -16.35 -6.48 6.55
C GLY A 1082 -15.60 -6.59 7.88
N LEU A 1083 -15.93 -7.58 8.72
CA LEU A 1083 -15.21 -7.84 9.97
C LEU A 1083 -13.72 -8.08 9.70
N ARG A 1084 -12.84 -7.66 10.59
CA ARG A 1084 -11.39 -7.85 10.50
C ARG A 1084 -10.82 -8.17 11.87
N ASN A 1085 -9.69 -8.88 11.89
CA ASN A 1085 -8.92 -9.08 13.09
C ASN A 1085 -8.39 -7.73 13.62
N PRO A 1086 -8.74 -7.29 14.85
CA PRO A 1086 -8.25 -6.04 15.42
C PRO A 1086 -6.72 -5.92 15.47
N ASN A 1087 -6.01 -7.05 15.60
CA ASN A 1087 -4.55 -7.08 15.63
C ASN A 1087 -3.87 -6.73 14.30
N ILE A 1088 -4.62 -6.55 13.20
CA ILE A 1088 -4.10 -5.90 11.98
C ILE A 1088 -3.64 -4.46 12.31
N LEU A 1089 -4.37 -3.76 13.19
CA LEU A 1089 -4.03 -2.40 13.60
C LEU A 1089 -3.15 -2.38 14.84
N PHE A 1090 -3.49 -3.18 15.84
CA PHE A 1090 -2.94 -3.01 17.19
C PHE A 1090 -1.69 -3.86 17.45
N LYS A 1091 -1.60 -5.03 16.80
CA LYS A 1091 -0.50 -5.99 16.95
C LYS A 1091 -0.11 -6.27 18.41
N VAL A 1092 -1.12 -6.29 19.30
CA VAL A 1092 -0.95 -6.70 20.70
C VAL A 1092 -0.57 -8.18 20.76
N ARG A 1093 -1.10 -8.98 19.84
CA ARG A 1093 -0.53 -10.27 19.43
C ARG A 1093 -0.32 -10.35 17.91
N THR A 1094 0.55 -11.26 17.52
CA THR A 1094 0.83 -11.67 16.13
C THR A 1094 0.85 -13.19 16.03
N LYS A 1095 1.12 -13.74 14.84
CA LYS A 1095 1.26 -15.20 14.65
C LYS A 1095 2.43 -15.77 15.46
N GLU A 1096 3.46 -14.96 15.75
CA GLU A 1096 4.64 -15.33 16.53
C GLU A 1096 4.40 -15.29 18.04
N THR A 1097 3.26 -14.79 18.52
CA THR A 1097 2.99 -14.65 19.95
C THR A 1097 2.85 -16.03 20.62
N TYR A 1098 3.51 -16.21 21.76
CA TYR A 1098 3.33 -17.42 22.55
C TYR A 1098 1.90 -17.52 23.09
N THR A 1099 1.37 -18.73 23.04
CA THR A 1099 -0.03 -19.04 23.31
C THR A 1099 -0.16 -20.03 24.46
N PHE A 1100 -1.22 -19.93 25.26
CA PHE A 1100 -1.63 -20.96 26.22
C PHE A 1100 -3.14 -21.22 26.15
N ASP A 1101 -3.57 -22.40 26.60
CA ASP A 1101 -4.99 -22.79 26.67
C ASP A 1101 -5.49 -22.68 28.12
N ILE A 1102 -6.58 -21.94 28.33
CA ILE A 1102 -7.17 -21.69 29.65
C ILE A 1102 -7.68 -22.99 30.29
N ASN A 1103 -8.27 -23.91 29.53
CA ASN A 1103 -8.75 -25.18 30.06
C ASN A 1103 -7.61 -26.08 30.54
N ALA A 1104 -6.50 -26.09 29.80
CA ALA A 1104 -5.30 -26.82 30.19
C ALA A 1104 -4.69 -26.21 31.46
N LEU A 1105 -4.55 -24.88 31.51
CA LEU A 1105 -3.95 -24.15 32.62
C LEU A 1105 -4.72 -24.35 33.93
N PHE A 1106 -6.04 -24.21 33.91
CA PHE A 1106 -6.89 -24.31 35.11
C PHE A 1106 -7.47 -25.72 35.34
N LYS A 1107 -7.08 -26.71 34.53
CA LYS A 1107 -7.55 -28.12 34.61
C LYS A 1107 -9.09 -28.21 34.63
N LEU A 1108 -9.73 -27.50 33.71
CA LEU A 1108 -11.20 -27.32 33.73
C LEU A 1108 -11.96 -28.57 33.25
N GLN A 1109 -11.33 -29.45 32.47
CA GLN A 1109 -11.96 -30.66 31.90
C GLN A 1109 -11.75 -31.97 32.71
N GLN A 1110 -11.36 -31.91 33.98
CA GLN A 1110 -11.06 -33.11 34.77
C GLN A 1110 -12.28 -33.89 35.33
N GLN A 1111 -13.52 -33.69 34.86
CA GLN A 1111 -14.67 -34.37 35.49
C GLN A 1111 -15.64 -35.17 34.61
N ASN A 1112 -15.44 -35.32 33.30
CA ASN A 1112 -16.28 -36.25 32.51
C ASN A 1112 -15.48 -36.90 31.36
N LYS A 1113 -14.72 -37.94 31.67
CA LYS A 1113 -14.27 -38.95 30.71
C LYS A 1113 -14.79 -40.30 31.15
#